data_AF-A0A497US84-F1
#
_entry.id   AF-A0A497US84-F1
#
_cell.length_a   1.000
_cell.length_b   1.000
_cell.length_c   1.000
_cell.angle_alpha   90.00
_cell.angle_beta   90.00
_cell.angle_gamma   90.00
#
_symmetry.space_group_name_H-M   'P 1'
#
loop_
_entity.id
_entity.type
_entity.pdbx_description
1 polymer ?
#
loop_
_entity_poly.entity_id
_entity_poly.type
_entity_poly.pdbx_seq_one_letter_code
_entity_poly.pdbx_strand_id
1 'polypeptide(L)'
;MKFKVFLLFLGSPAWVFSQSLLQMEVSTQNNDVEVIQNNTVSFSSSDLELAGKDGANLQETFLRFDGVSLPADAVINNVYLVFYGDEPSTSSATMKITGEIGSSLPYPTSTAASTGLNLKSRNYSTGFAEWITSGCVVDQQYQSPDLKNVFSEMFTNAGLNNASLAFRIQGNGQGAFTVKSYSAATGKKPKLVINYSTQTTTITKLISSGNNDAEQVLTTGNIDLGSGIMELGGKYGATPQISALRFENVQIPANAEITKAYIEFYSYGTNPNNAELVFRTELGNAPVYTTASNNISGRNYSQHKAKWVTAPWTSGNTMYRSVDLKEIIDENRLNGWQSGQTLAFKVEGNDGNATAWSVNGSPNYQPKLVIEYKNNGNGPSVGPAPQDETVRKYVSAWENDGIQNLSTGGIDLGRGILELGGKSGATAQTTGIRFENIQIPDNAYVTDAYIEFYAYGNSTNALVKISSEMANAAVYNTTSANITKRNYSTIFADWNTGNWTSNSKYRTSNLRNIVDQARINGWQSGNSLAFKLESESGGANVYSRNGSELYQPRLVIEYLNNNTGPAIDIESNPANMNKLYINEVSSEGTQSQEEDWIEIYNDHDYPVYFNKQNSGIYLSDKNGNRTLSELKDIYIPAKGFTTFIADSDPSKGSNHLNFGLSSDGETIYFSRKVNGNVIQQDILTYQNIPYNQTAGKFPNGTGSLVNFIKPTYNASNNDGKQRVDLGFSKTRGVYDSGFDLAISVPAGTTVKYTLNGKTPSATVGTVYTAPIAISKTSAIKVYAYDAAGNNSGVVAHTYVLRNNYANETTADGYWQWYYKSNITAAEYAQAIGEVPIVSVTTNAEPNTIWAEASVEYIDNNVYSGRKNFFSNSLTKKFGQESLGFYNPNLKLKFNSDSGVKKANYAFFDDYPNDAFENPGKIQTLELKQGQDNASRNVYNIGFMRFSEKISMNLQKEMGKYALNTRYINLFVNGKYRGLKTLRNDFNPNNLEEIFGDDDNNYTKVNLQDGYFNGGIVEAGDGSQAVWNNIRNIAFAKKFQDLKKLVDVDDLIKFQLAFMFTDTENEAVAIMHNTNPDVMKAKFMINDTDGSFFGGITYSSSDVSMPARGFAGGGGNYKFKWIYSPWSINGPGESSETSWDQIPMLQPEIWSLKL
;
A
#
# COMPACT_ATOMS: atom_id res chain seq x y z
N MET A 1 -32.92 80.46 -12.15
CA MET A 1 -33.18 79.06 -11.73
C MET A 1 -33.81 78.32 -12.88
N LYS A 2 -33.16 77.25 -13.36
CA LYS A 2 -33.52 76.51 -14.58
C LYS A 2 -34.52 75.40 -14.27
N PHE A 3 -35.65 75.38 -14.99
CA PHE A 3 -36.50 74.19 -15.13
C PHE A 3 -35.80 73.19 -16.03
N LYS A 4 -35.60 71.96 -15.56
CA LYS A 4 -35.14 70.82 -16.38
C LYS A 4 -36.33 69.88 -16.60
N VAL A 5 -36.70 69.75 -17.87
CA VAL A 5 -37.65 68.77 -18.41
C VAL A 5 -37.03 67.38 -18.27
N PHE A 6 -37.75 66.45 -17.65
CA PHE A 6 -37.41 65.03 -17.62
C PHE A 6 -38.13 64.36 -18.80
N LEU A 7 -37.39 63.93 -19.80
CA LEU A 7 -37.90 63.12 -20.92
C LEU A 7 -37.76 61.63 -20.52
N LEU A 8 -38.87 60.96 -20.22
CA LEU A 8 -38.90 59.49 -20.17
C LEU A 8 -38.95 58.96 -21.61
N PHE A 9 -37.88 58.34 -22.07
CA PHE A 9 -37.93 57.42 -23.21
C PHE A 9 -38.22 56.01 -22.68
N LEU A 10 -39.47 55.58 -22.81
CA LEU A 10 -39.83 54.16 -22.78
C LEU A 10 -39.39 53.55 -24.12
N GLY A 11 -38.16 53.05 -24.18
CA GLY A 11 -37.68 52.24 -25.29
C GLY A 11 -38.20 50.82 -25.17
N SER A 12 -39.37 50.54 -25.74
CA SER A 12 -39.73 49.16 -26.10
C SER A 12 -38.67 48.61 -27.07
N PRO A 13 -38.14 47.38 -26.88
CA PRO A 13 -37.21 46.80 -27.84
C PRO A 13 -37.93 46.73 -29.19
N ALA A 14 -37.45 47.50 -30.16
CA ALA A 14 -37.89 47.38 -31.53
C ALA A 14 -37.42 46.00 -32.00
N TRP A 15 -38.36 45.06 -32.14
CA TRP A 15 -38.09 43.76 -32.74
C TRP A 15 -37.66 44.02 -34.19
N VAL A 16 -36.34 43.96 -34.43
CA VAL A 16 -35.79 44.10 -35.77
C VAL A 16 -35.97 42.74 -36.46
N PHE A 17 -37.07 42.60 -37.19
CA PHE A 17 -37.25 41.45 -38.07
C PHE A 17 -36.36 41.62 -39.30
N SER A 18 -35.47 40.66 -39.55
CA SER A 18 -34.71 40.57 -40.79
C SER A 18 -35.61 39.99 -41.88
N GLN A 19 -35.69 40.65 -43.04
CA GLN A 19 -36.35 40.10 -44.21
C GLN A 19 -35.45 39.00 -44.80
N SER A 20 -35.96 37.79 -44.87
CA SER A 20 -35.29 36.59 -45.36
C SER A 20 -36.02 36.01 -46.57
N LEU A 21 -35.26 35.34 -47.44
CA LEU A 21 -35.71 34.78 -48.70
C LEU A 21 -35.31 33.30 -48.75
N LEU A 22 -36.30 32.41 -48.82
CA LEU A 22 -36.09 30.99 -49.15
C LEU A 22 -36.42 30.77 -50.63
N GLN A 23 -35.50 30.13 -51.36
CA GLN A 23 -35.70 29.72 -52.75
C GLN A 23 -35.39 28.24 -52.90
N MET A 24 -36.29 27.50 -53.53
CA MET A 24 -36.15 26.07 -53.74
C MET A 24 -36.60 25.68 -55.14
N GLU A 25 -35.77 24.97 -55.87
CA GLU A 25 -36.12 24.40 -57.18
C GLU A 25 -36.65 22.98 -57.00
N VAL A 26 -37.42 22.51 -57.98
CA VAL A 26 -37.80 21.11 -58.08
C VAL A 26 -36.53 20.24 -58.11
N SER A 27 -36.43 19.29 -57.18
CA SER A 27 -35.23 18.52 -56.88
C SER A 27 -34.99 17.33 -57.82
N THR A 28 -36.07 16.76 -58.38
CA THR A 28 -36.04 15.58 -59.25
C THR A 28 -37.16 15.63 -60.29
N GLN A 29 -37.01 14.92 -61.41
CA GLN A 29 -38.05 14.84 -62.46
C GLN A 29 -39.41 14.32 -61.96
N ASN A 30 -39.43 13.59 -60.84
CA ASN A 30 -40.67 13.05 -60.28
C ASN A 30 -41.45 14.08 -59.46
N ASN A 31 -40.97 15.32 -59.36
CA ASN A 31 -41.56 16.36 -58.50
C ASN A 31 -42.28 17.45 -59.30
N ASP A 32 -42.36 17.34 -60.63
CA ASP A 32 -43.18 18.20 -61.47
C ASP A 32 -43.86 17.39 -62.58
N VAL A 33 -45.15 17.11 -62.38
CA VAL A 33 -45.86 16.09 -63.14
C VAL A 33 -47.17 16.61 -63.71
N GLU A 34 -47.62 15.98 -64.79
CA GLU A 34 -48.88 16.28 -65.44
C GLU A 34 -49.84 15.09 -65.33
N VAL A 35 -51.10 15.37 -65.02
CA VAL A 35 -52.09 14.34 -64.73
C VAL A 35 -53.33 14.53 -65.60
N ILE A 36 -53.51 13.65 -66.58
CA ILE A 36 -54.66 13.67 -67.50
C ILE A 36 -55.95 13.18 -66.82
N GLN A 37 -57.09 13.26 -67.53
CA GLN A 37 -58.42 13.02 -66.96
C GLN A 37 -58.61 11.62 -66.33
N ASN A 38 -57.92 10.58 -66.80
CA ASN A 38 -58.00 9.22 -66.24
C ASN A 38 -57.03 8.96 -65.06
N ASN A 39 -56.36 10.00 -64.54
CA ASN A 39 -55.34 9.95 -63.48
C ASN A 39 -54.00 9.30 -63.87
N THR A 40 -53.71 9.13 -65.16
CA THR A 40 -52.35 8.77 -65.63
C THR A 40 -51.41 9.96 -65.40
N VAL A 41 -50.21 9.70 -64.88
CA VAL A 41 -49.20 10.72 -64.53
C VAL A 41 -48.04 10.67 -65.53
N SER A 42 -47.60 11.84 -66.01
CA SER A 42 -46.39 12.02 -66.82
C SER A 42 -45.25 12.56 -65.94
N PHE A 43 -44.12 11.83 -65.86
CA PHE A 43 -42.95 12.17 -65.02
C PHE A 43 -41.73 12.65 -65.82
N SER A 44 -41.80 12.58 -67.15
CA SER A 44 -40.66 12.85 -68.03
C SER A 44 -40.98 13.89 -69.09
N SER A 45 -42.05 14.67 -68.89
CA SER A 45 -42.40 15.76 -69.79
C SER A 45 -41.29 16.80 -69.81
N SER A 46 -40.97 17.36 -70.97
CA SER A 46 -40.07 18.51 -71.10
C SER A 46 -40.74 19.80 -70.66
N ASP A 47 -42.05 19.83 -70.72
CA ASP A 47 -42.92 20.97 -70.56
C ASP A 47 -44.03 20.67 -69.55
N LEU A 48 -44.68 21.74 -69.10
CA LEU A 48 -45.80 21.71 -68.19
C LEU A 48 -46.90 22.63 -68.73
N GLU A 49 -48.03 22.04 -69.11
CA GLU A 49 -49.16 22.76 -69.71
C GLU A 49 -50.09 23.32 -68.63
N LEU A 50 -49.69 24.42 -68.02
CA LEU A 50 -50.46 25.03 -66.93
C LEU A 50 -51.85 25.51 -67.37
N ALA A 51 -52.07 25.76 -68.66
CA ALA A 51 -53.39 26.08 -69.23
C ALA A 51 -54.43 24.95 -69.09
N GLY A 52 -54.01 23.76 -68.65
CA GLY A 52 -54.88 22.65 -68.28
C GLY A 52 -55.28 21.76 -69.45
N LYS A 53 -54.52 21.82 -70.55
CA LYS A 53 -54.66 20.91 -71.69
C LYS A 53 -53.36 20.73 -72.45
N ASP A 54 -53.17 19.54 -72.99
CA ASP A 54 -52.25 19.26 -74.09
C ASP A 54 -53.08 18.89 -75.33
N GLY A 55 -53.07 19.76 -76.34
CA GLY A 55 -53.96 19.66 -77.50
C GLY A 55 -55.44 19.62 -77.11
N ALA A 56 -56.08 18.46 -77.29
CA ALA A 56 -57.49 18.22 -76.92
C ALA A 56 -57.67 17.54 -75.55
N ASN A 57 -56.58 17.10 -74.91
CA ASN A 57 -56.63 16.35 -73.65
C ASN A 57 -56.57 17.30 -72.47
N LEU A 58 -57.55 17.24 -71.56
CA LEU A 58 -57.50 18.00 -70.32
C LEU A 58 -56.53 17.38 -69.31
N GLN A 59 -55.71 18.22 -68.69
CA GLN A 59 -54.74 17.81 -67.67
C GLN A 59 -54.54 18.84 -66.58
N GLU A 60 -53.87 18.44 -65.50
CA GLU A 60 -53.53 19.30 -64.37
C GLU A 60 -52.05 19.10 -64.00
N THR A 61 -51.39 20.17 -63.56
CA THR A 61 -49.96 20.14 -63.20
C THR A 61 -49.80 20.09 -61.68
N PHE A 62 -48.84 19.29 -61.21
CA PHE A 62 -48.52 19.14 -59.79
C PHE A 62 -47.02 19.36 -59.58
N LEU A 63 -46.67 20.23 -58.64
CA LEU A 63 -45.28 20.54 -58.28
C LEU A 63 -45.03 20.18 -56.83
N ARG A 64 -43.88 19.57 -56.52
CA ARG A 64 -43.45 19.23 -55.17
C ARG A 64 -42.04 19.75 -54.90
N PHE A 65 -41.84 20.29 -53.70
CA PHE A 65 -40.58 20.87 -53.23
C PHE A 65 -40.17 20.17 -51.93
N ASP A 66 -39.00 19.53 -51.93
CA ASP A 66 -38.49 18.71 -50.84
C ASP A 66 -37.65 19.49 -49.81
N GLY A 67 -37.86 19.22 -48.52
CA GLY A 67 -36.95 19.70 -47.46
C GLY A 67 -37.09 21.18 -47.10
N VAL A 68 -38.26 21.76 -47.34
CA VAL A 68 -38.59 23.14 -46.98
C VAL A 68 -38.52 23.31 -45.46
N SER A 69 -37.62 24.18 -45.02
CA SER A 69 -37.44 24.52 -43.61
C SER A 69 -37.52 26.04 -43.41
N LEU A 70 -38.27 26.47 -42.40
CA LEU A 70 -38.44 27.86 -42.02
C LEU A 70 -38.33 27.99 -40.50
N PRO A 71 -37.72 29.06 -39.97
CA PRO A 71 -37.70 29.34 -38.54
C PRO A 71 -39.11 29.30 -37.91
N ALA A 72 -39.18 28.89 -36.64
CA ALA A 72 -40.44 28.86 -35.90
C ALA A 72 -41.07 30.25 -35.72
N ASP A 73 -40.27 31.31 -35.81
CA ASP A 73 -40.71 32.70 -35.75
C ASP A 73 -40.90 33.34 -37.14
N ALA A 74 -40.86 32.56 -38.22
CA ALA A 74 -40.96 33.07 -39.58
C ALA A 74 -42.33 33.66 -39.91
N VAL A 75 -42.44 34.97 -40.03
CA VAL A 75 -43.67 35.62 -40.52
C VAL A 75 -43.65 35.63 -42.05
N ILE A 76 -44.51 34.84 -42.69
CA ILE A 76 -44.58 34.77 -44.15
C ILE A 76 -45.03 36.12 -44.72
N ASN A 77 -44.18 36.74 -45.53
CA ASN A 77 -44.46 38.02 -46.18
C ASN A 77 -45.13 37.81 -47.54
N ASN A 78 -44.61 36.89 -48.36
CA ASN A 78 -45.08 36.62 -49.72
C ASN A 78 -44.61 35.22 -50.15
N VAL A 79 -45.46 34.45 -50.82
CA VAL A 79 -45.11 33.13 -51.38
C VAL A 79 -45.49 33.10 -52.85
N TYR A 80 -44.61 32.64 -53.73
CA TYR A 80 -44.96 32.50 -55.15
C TYR A 80 -44.13 31.42 -55.84
N LEU A 81 -44.66 30.96 -56.96
CA LEU A 81 -43.99 30.05 -57.87
C LEU A 81 -43.39 30.85 -59.03
N VAL A 82 -42.20 30.46 -59.46
CA VAL A 82 -41.51 31.01 -60.62
C VAL A 82 -41.42 29.93 -61.69
N PHE A 83 -41.78 30.31 -62.91
CA PHE A 83 -41.76 29.48 -64.10
C PHE A 83 -41.01 30.18 -65.23
N TYR A 84 -40.61 29.41 -66.25
CA TYR A 84 -39.99 29.95 -67.46
C TYR A 84 -40.78 29.44 -68.66
N GLY A 85 -41.20 30.34 -69.55
CA GLY A 85 -41.99 29.95 -70.72
C GLY A 85 -41.22 29.00 -71.64
N ASP A 86 -41.93 28.03 -72.20
CA ASP A 86 -41.34 27.04 -73.11
C ASP A 86 -41.82 27.23 -74.55
N GLU A 87 -43.13 27.43 -74.74
CA GLU A 87 -43.74 27.64 -76.06
C GLU A 87 -44.34 29.05 -76.17
N PRO A 88 -44.12 29.77 -77.29
CA PRO A 88 -44.69 31.09 -77.48
C PRO A 88 -46.21 31.01 -77.76
N SER A 89 -46.99 31.84 -77.08
CA SER A 89 -48.44 31.95 -77.23
C SER A 89 -48.89 33.37 -76.93
N THR A 90 -49.84 33.91 -77.68
CA THR A 90 -50.52 35.19 -77.36
C THR A 90 -51.86 34.98 -76.65
N SER A 91 -52.25 33.73 -76.40
CA SER A 91 -53.56 33.39 -75.86
C SER A 91 -53.52 33.38 -74.34
N SER A 92 -54.35 34.19 -73.69
CA SER A 92 -54.46 34.22 -72.23
C SER A 92 -54.99 32.91 -71.68
N ALA A 93 -54.37 32.39 -70.62
CA ALA A 93 -54.87 31.24 -69.86
C ALA A 93 -55.26 31.68 -68.43
N THR A 94 -56.22 30.99 -67.83
CA THR A 94 -56.59 31.17 -66.42
C THR A 94 -56.33 29.88 -65.67
N MET A 95 -55.52 29.96 -64.62
CA MET A 95 -55.15 28.83 -63.77
C MET A 95 -55.58 29.06 -62.32
N LYS A 96 -56.01 27.99 -61.67
CA LYS A 96 -56.28 27.93 -60.23
C LYS A 96 -55.16 27.19 -59.53
N ILE A 97 -54.50 27.84 -58.57
CA ILE A 97 -53.42 27.25 -57.77
C ILE A 97 -53.95 26.92 -56.38
N THR A 98 -53.81 25.66 -55.98
CA THR A 98 -54.11 25.15 -54.63
C THR A 98 -52.89 24.42 -54.08
N GLY A 99 -52.84 24.19 -52.77
CA GLY A 99 -51.71 23.57 -52.09
C GLY A 99 -52.14 22.37 -51.27
N GLU A 100 -51.34 21.30 -51.23
CA GLU A 100 -51.63 20.11 -50.42
C GLU A 100 -51.45 20.44 -48.93
N ILE A 101 -52.42 20.03 -48.10
CA ILE A 101 -52.43 20.26 -46.65
C ILE A 101 -51.44 19.30 -45.97
N GLY A 102 -50.49 19.86 -45.21
CA GLY A 102 -49.44 19.11 -44.55
C GLY A 102 -48.27 18.72 -45.46
N SER A 103 -47.32 17.95 -44.93
CA SER A 103 -46.13 17.54 -45.68
C SER A 103 -46.50 16.51 -46.74
N SER A 104 -46.27 16.86 -48.01
CA SER A 104 -46.67 16.05 -49.16
C SER A 104 -45.86 14.76 -49.27
N LEU A 105 -46.57 13.63 -49.35
CA LEU A 105 -45.96 12.34 -49.68
C LEU A 105 -45.33 12.39 -51.08
N PRO A 106 -44.21 11.67 -51.33
CA PRO A 106 -43.63 11.55 -52.66
C PRO A 106 -44.69 11.19 -53.72
N TYR A 107 -44.52 11.71 -54.93
CA TYR A 107 -45.36 11.30 -56.05
C TYR A 107 -45.06 9.82 -56.40
N PRO A 108 -46.06 9.05 -56.86
CA PRO A 108 -45.87 7.64 -57.19
C PRO A 108 -44.81 7.47 -58.29
N THR A 109 -44.15 6.31 -58.36
CA THR A 109 -43.13 6.02 -59.39
C THR A 109 -43.70 5.28 -60.61
N SER A 110 -45.03 5.07 -60.65
CA SER A 110 -45.75 4.36 -61.71
C SER A 110 -46.74 5.29 -62.40
N THR A 111 -46.83 5.19 -63.73
CA THR A 111 -47.73 5.97 -64.59
C THR A 111 -49.18 5.45 -64.57
N ALA A 112 -49.44 4.25 -64.06
CA ALA A 112 -50.75 3.59 -64.14
C ALA A 112 -51.77 4.13 -63.11
N ALA A 113 -52.97 4.50 -63.58
CA ALA A 113 -54.11 4.90 -62.74
C ALA A 113 -54.58 3.83 -61.72
N SER A 114 -54.16 2.58 -61.90
CA SER A 114 -54.55 1.41 -61.08
C SER A 114 -53.75 1.23 -59.78
N THR A 115 -52.70 2.03 -59.52
CA THR A 115 -51.85 1.87 -58.32
C THR A 115 -52.40 2.56 -57.06
N GLY A 116 -53.63 3.07 -57.10
CA GLY A 116 -54.38 3.49 -55.89
C GLY A 116 -53.98 4.84 -55.26
N LEU A 117 -53.05 5.60 -55.83
CA LEU A 117 -52.67 6.95 -55.39
C LEU A 117 -53.07 7.98 -56.45
N ASN A 118 -54.28 8.53 -56.35
CA ASN A 118 -54.76 9.59 -57.22
C ASN A 118 -54.29 10.96 -56.67
N LEU A 119 -53.37 11.63 -57.37
CA LEU A 119 -52.88 12.96 -56.96
C LEU A 119 -54.03 13.98 -56.87
N LYS A 120 -55.05 13.91 -57.73
CA LYS A 120 -56.21 14.82 -57.72
C LYS A 120 -57.10 14.69 -56.48
N SER A 121 -57.03 13.55 -55.77
CA SER A 121 -57.83 13.28 -54.57
C SER A 121 -57.08 13.52 -53.25
N ARG A 122 -55.85 14.05 -53.30
CA ARG A 122 -55.14 14.49 -52.10
C ARG A 122 -55.86 15.67 -51.45
N ASN A 123 -55.57 15.90 -50.18
CA ASN A 123 -56.22 16.95 -49.41
C ASN A 123 -55.61 18.31 -49.78
N TYR A 124 -56.29 19.09 -50.62
CA TYR A 124 -55.83 20.43 -51.04
C TYR A 124 -56.56 21.54 -50.28
N SER A 125 -55.93 22.70 -50.21
CA SER A 125 -56.49 23.94 -49.67
C SER A 125 -57.82 24.30 -50.32
N THR A 126 -58.71 24.84 -49.50
CA THR A 126 -59.99 25.39 -49.96
C THR A 126 -59.79 26.79 -50.55
N GLY A 127 -58.88 27.58 -49.96
CA GLY A 127 -58.35 28.79 -50.56
C GLY A 127 -57.51 28.48 -51.79
N PHE A 128 -57.60 29.35 -52.78
CA PHE A 128 -56.85 29.26 -54.03
C PHE A 128 -56.36 30.64 -54.47
N ALA A 129 -55.36 30.65 -55.35
CA ALA A 129 -54.97 31.83 -56.11
C ALA A 129 -55.37 31.65 -57.58
N GLU A 130 -56.05 32.63 -58.14
CA GLU A 130 -56.35 32.68 -59.58
C GLU A 130 -55.23 33.42 -60.30
N TRP A 131 -54.66 32.79 -61.32
CA TRP A 131 -53.60 33.35 -62.15
C TRP A 131 -54.07 33.48 -63.59
N ILE A 132 -54.18 34.72 -64.07
CA ILE A 132 -54.50 35.04 -65.46
C ILE A 132 -53.21 35.46 -66.16
N THR A 133 -52.87 34.80 -67.27
CA THR A 133 -51.67 35.09 -68.07
C THR A 133 -52.05 35.85 -69.35
N SER A 134 -51.13 36.63 -69.90
CA SER A 134 -51.33 37.38 -71.16
C SER A 134 -50.77 36.65 -72.40
N GLY A 135 -50.54 35.34 -72.28
CA GLY A 135 -49.75 34.54 -73.24
C GLY A 135 -48.38 34.13 -72.67
N CYS A 136 -47.67 33.27 -73.40
CA CYS A 136 -46.37 32.72 -73.04
C CYS A 136 -45.29 33.17 -74.03
N VAL A 137 -44.08 33.43 -73.55
CA VAL A 137 -42.91 33.82 -74.33
C VAL A 137 -41.77 32.92 -73.88
N VAL A 138 -41.08 32.34 -74.85
CA VAL A 138 -39.96 31.43 -74.60
C VAL A 138 -38.92 32.10 -73.71
N ASP A 139 -38.49 31.39 -72.66
CA ASP A 139 -37.50 31.81 -71.66
C ASP A 139 -37.86 33.02 -70.79
N GLN A 140 -39.02 33.64 -71.00
CA GLN A 140 -39.49 34.70 -70.11
C GLN A 140 -39.80 34.10 -68.73
N GLN A 141 -39.32 34.76 -67.69
CA GLN A 141 -39.65 34.41 -66.32
C GLN A 141 -41.08 34.89 -65.99
N TYR A 142 -41.88 33.96 -65.48
CA TYR A 142 -43.24 34.21 -65.03
C TYR A 142 -43.33 33.98 -63.53
N GLN A 143 -44.05 34.86 -62.84
CA GLN A 143 -44.32 34.75 -61.41
C GLN A 143 -45.81 34.51 -61.20
N SER A 144 -46.15 33.53 -60.36
CA SER A 144 -47.53 33.38 -59.90
C SER A 144 -47.95 34.60 -59.05
N PRO A 145 -49.26 34.79 -58.85
CA PRO A 145 -49.79 35.64 -57.78
C PRO A 145 -49.26 35.19 -56.41
N ASP A 146 -49.42 36.04 -55.40
CA ASP A 146 -49.11 35.68 -54.02
C ASP A 146 -49.99 34.51 -53.56
N LEU A 147 -49.33 33.45 -53.13
CA LEU A 147 -49.89 32.20 -52.65
C LEU A 147 -49.96 32.15 -51.12
N LYS A 148 -49.74 33.26 -50.41
CA LYS A 148 -49.76 33.29 -48.94
C LYS A 148 -51.03 32.72 -48.31
N ASN A 149 -52.20 32.94 -48.92
CA ASN A 149 -53.47 32.35 -48.46
C ASN A 149 -53.45 30.81 -48.61
N VAL A 150 -53.04 30.30 -49.77
CA VAL A 150 -52.86 28.87 -50.04
C VAL A 150 -51.85 28.27 -49.05
N PHE A 151 -50.70 28.92 -48.89
CA PHE A 151 -49.61 28.49 -48.01
C PHE A 151 -50.03 28.43 -46.53
N SER A 152 -50.84 29.40 -46.07
CA SER A 152 -51.35 29.43 -44.69
C SER A 152 -52.33 28.30 -44.37
N GLU A 153 -53.02 27.77 -45.37
CA GLU A 153 -53.85 26.57 -45.23
C GLU A 153 -52.99 25.30 -45.31
N MET A 154 -51.96 25.28 -46.18
CA MET A 154 -51.03 24.14 -46.26
C MET A 154 -50.39 23.83 -44.90
N PHE A 155 -50.01 24.87 -44.15
CA PHE A 155 -49.44 24.76 -42.81
C PHE A 155 -49.87 25.93 -41.92
N THR A 156 -50.52 25.62 -40.79
CA THR A 156 -51.18 26.62 -39.94
C THR A 156 -50.25 27.40 -39.00
N ASN A 157 -48.97 27.05 -38.89
CA ASN A 157 -48.00 27.75 -38.03
C ASN A 157 -46.62 27.79 -38.68
N ALA A 158 -45.97 28.94 -38.66
CA ALA A 158 -44.59 29.08 -39.10
C ALA A 158 -43.63 28.30 -38.18
N GLY A 159 -42.73 27.54 -38.80
CA GLY A 159 -41.94 26.50 -38.16
C GLY A 159 -41.97 25.22 -38.98
N LEU A 160 -41.64 25.33 -40.28
CA LEU A 160 -41.46 24.16 -41.13
C LEU A 160 -40.09 23.56 -40.84
N ASN A 161 -40.04 22.25 -40.60
CA ASN A 161 -38.79 21.54 -40.46
C ASN A 161 -38.78 20.38 -41.45
N ASN A 162 -37.96 20.49 -42.49
CA ASN A 162 -37.79 19.47 -43.53
C ASN A 162 -39.12 19.00 -44.15
N ALA A 163 -40.07 19.91 -44.37
CA ALA A 163 -41.39 19.61 -44.92
C ALA A 163 -41.35 19.54 -46.45
N SER A 164 -42.23 18.74 -47.06
CA SER A 164 -42.42 18.70 -48.51
C SER A 164 -43.67 19.48 -48.89
N LEU A 165 -43.55 20.47 -49.77
CA LEU A 165 -44.68 21.32 -50.19
C LEU A 165 -45.14 20.92 -51.59
N ALA A 166 -46.44 20.66 -51.78
CA ALA A 166 -46.99 20.36 -53.09
C ALA A 166 -48.07 21.35 -53.52
N PHE A 167 -48.00 21.80 -54.77
CA PHE A 167 -48.96 22.69 -55.40
C PHE A 167 -49.66 21.98 -56.55
N ARG A 168 -50.97 22.19 -56.67
CA ARG A 168 -51.81 21.72 -57.76
C ARG A 168 -52.27 22.93 -58.57
N ILE A 169 -52.04 22.87 -59.87
CA ILE A 169 -52.32 23.95 -60.83
C ILE A 169 -53.34 23.42 -61.83
N GLN A 170 -54.51 24.06 -61.86
CA GLN A 170 -55.63 23.65 -62.69
C GLN A 170 -55.95 24.77 -63.67
N GLY A 171 -55.59 24.60 -64.95
CA GLY A 171 -56.04 25.49 -66.00
C GLY A 171 -57.51 25.24 -66.38
N ASN A 172 -58.17 26.26 -66.92
CA ASN A 172 -59.56 26.16 -67.37
C ASN A 172 -59.73 25.51 -68.76
N GLY A 173 -58.65 25.01 -69.37
CA GLY A 173 -58.64 24.42 -70.72
C GLY A 173 -58.77 25.46 -71.84
N GLN A 174 -58.71 26.76 -71.53
CA GLN A 174 -58.76 27.85 -72.51
C GLN A 174 -57.39 28.54 -72.60
N GLY A 175 -57.07 29.05 -73.80
CA GLY A 175 -55.76 29.62 -74.08
C GLY A 175 -54.65 28.58 -74.24
N ALA A 176 -53.39 29.03 -74.11
CA ALA A 176 -52.19 28.20 -74.13
C ALA A 176 -51.08 28.88 -73.30
N PHE A 177 -50.57 28.17 -72.29
CA PHE A 177 -49.52 28.64 -71.39
C PHE A 177 -48.67 27.45 -70.91
N THR A 178 -47.61 27.19 -71.68
CA THR A 178 -46.69 26.05 -71.52
C THR A 178 -45.36 26.54 -70.95
N VAL A 179 -44.88 25.91 -69.88
CA VAL A 179 -43.65 26.31 -69.16
C VAL A 179 -42.68 25.14 -69.03
N LYS A 180 -41.40 25.41 -68.79
CA LYS A 180 -40.36 24.38 -68.65
C LYS A 180 -40.56 23.54 -67.39
N SER A 181 -40.30 22.23 -67.51
CA SER A 181 -40.16 21.30 -66.39
C SER A 181 -38.71 21.19 -65.89
N TYR A 182 -38.48 20.31 -64.91
CA TYR A 182 -37.19 19.82 -64.46
C TYR A 182 -36.33 19.30 -65.61
N SER A 183 -36.96 18.65 -66.59
CA SER A 183 -36.31 17.91 -67.68
C SER A 183 -35.82 18.80 -68.83
N ALA A 184 -36.33 20.03 -68.98
CA ALA A 184 -36.08 20.86 -70.16
C ALA A 184 -34.83 21.75 -70.14
N ALA A 185 -34.25 22.15 -69.00
CA ALA A 185 -32.98 22.90 -68.97
C ALA A 185 -32.37 23.11 -67.57
N THR A 186 -31.03 23.09 -67.49
CA THR A 186 -30.25 23.47 -66.30
C THR A 186 -30.48 24.94 -65.93
N GLY A 187 -31.06 25.21 -64.75
CA GLY A 187 -31.24 26.56 -64.20
C GLY A 187 -32.56 27.28 -64.52
N LYS A 188 -33.51 26.63 -65.20
CA LYS A 188 -34.85 27.18 -65.51
C LYS A 188 -36.00 26.31 -65.01
N LYS A 189 -35.75 25.55 -63.94
CA LYS A 189 -36.74 24.65 -63.32
C LYS A 189 -37.81 25.46 -62.57
N PRO A 190 -39.02 24.92 -62.38
CA PRO A 190 -40.00 25.53 -61.48
C PRO A 190 -39.39 25.75 -60.10
N LYS A 191 -39.65 26.93 -59.53
CA LYS A 191 -39.04 27.38 -58.28
C LYS A 191 -40.09 27.92 -57.32
N LEU A 192 -40.02 27.45 -56.08
CA LEU A 192 -40.75 28.01 -54.97
C LEU A 192 -39.94 29.14 -54.34
N VAL A 193 -40.59 30.27 -54.13
CA VAL A 193 -40.03 31.42 -53.43
C VAL A 193 -40.90 31.77 -52.24
N ILE A 194 -40.30 31.81 -51.04
CA ILE A 194 -40.95 32.22 -49.81
C ILE A 194 -40.16 33.38 -49.21
N ASN A 195 -40.75 34.56 -49.22
CA ASN A 195 -40.28 35.71 -48.46
C ASN A 195 -40.88 35.65 -47.06
N TYR A 196 -40.04 35.76 -46.03
CA TYR A 196 -40.49 35.77 -44.64
C TYR A 196 -39.65 36.72 -43.80
N SER A 197 -40.19 37.22 -42.71
CA SER A 197 -39.46 37.98 -41.70
C SER A 197 -39.16 37.05 -40.54
N THR A 198 -37.96 37.12 -39.99
CA THR A 198 -37.58 36.35 -38.80
C THR A 198 -36.78 37.22 -37.85
N GLN A 199 -36.88 36.96 -36.56
CA GLN A 199 -36.04 37.59 -35.54
C GLN A 199 -34.74 36.81 -35.35
N THR A 200 -34.71 35.55 -35.78
CA THR A 200 -33.53 34.67 -35.75
C THR A 200 -32.71 34.80 -37.04
N THR A 201 -31.38 34.81 -36.90
CA THR A 201 -30.42 34.78 -37.99
C THR A 201 -29.44 33.64 -37.76
N THR A 202 -29.19 32.83 -38.77
CA THR A 202 -28.22 31.73 -38.71
C THR A 202 -26.97 32.09 -39.50
N ILE A 203 -25.81 31.99 -38.86
CA ILE A 203 -24.52 32.02 -39.54
C ILE A 203 -23.93 30.61 -39.58
N THR A 204 -23.24 30.32 -40.67
CA THR A 204 -22.54 29.05 -40.86
C THR A 204 -21.12 29.34 -41.31
N LYS A 205 -20.13 28.70 -40.68
CA LYS A 205 -18.71 28.88 -40.97
C LYS A 205 -18.02 27.55 -41.14
N LEU A 206 -17.35 27.40 -42.27
CA LEU A 206 -16.44 26.30 -42.57
C LEU A 206 -15.02 26.69 -42.15
N ILE A 207 -14.17 25.68 -42.01
CA ILE A 207 -12.74 25.88 -41.80
C ILE A 207 -12.12 26.34 -43.13
N SER A 208 -11.37 27.43 -43.09
CA SER A 208 -10.86 28.12 -44.30
C SER A 208 -9.48 27.63 -44.76
N SER A 209 -8.74 26.89 -43.93
CA SER A 209 -7.35 26.49 -44.17
C SER A 209 -6.98 25.26 -43.33
N GLY A 210 -6.04 24.44 -43.81
CA GLY A 210 -5.52 23.26 -43.09
C GLY A 210 -4.96 23.56 -41.70
N ASN A 211 -4.39 24.75 -41.49
CA ASN A 211 -3.84 25.14 -40.17
C ASN A 211 -4.91 25.61 -39.18
N ASN A 212 -6.18 25.49 -39.54
CA ASN A 212 -7.32 25.85 -38.69
C ASN A 212 -8.02 24.63 -38.09
N ASP A 213 -7.58 23.41 -38.38
CA ASP A 213 -7.76 22.26 -37.51
C ASP A 213 -6.40 21.66 -37.15
N ALA A 214 -6.28 21.15 -35.93
CA ALA A 214 -5.01 20.71 -35.40
C ALA A 214 -5.19 19.64 -34.32
N GLU A 215 -4.17 18.80 -34.13
CA GLU A 215 -4.10 17.82 -33.06
C GLU A 215 -2.81 18.00 -32.28
N GLN A 216 -2.86 17.89 -30.95
CA GLN A 216 -1.69 17.98 -30.10
C GLN A 216 -1.50 16.70 -29.31
N VAL A 217 -0.35 16.07 -29.47
CA VAL A 217 0.08 14.93 -28.63
C VAL A 217 0.38 15.40 -27.22
N LEU A 218 -0.29 14.83 -26.21
CA LEU A 218 -0.18 15.30 -24.82
C LEU A 218 1.14 14.92 -24.14
N THR A 219 1.82 13.87 -24.61
CA THR A 219 3.09 13.40 -24.03
C THR A 219 4.31 14.22 -24.49
N THR A 220 4.27 14.76 -25.71
CA THR A 220 5.39 15.50 -26.32
C THR A 220 5.08 16.99 -26.58
N GLY A 221 3.80 17.35 -26.59
CA GLY A 221 3.32 18.67 -26.99
C GLY A 221 3.36 18.93 -28.50
N ASN A 222 3.78 17.96 -29.31
CA ASN A 222 3.87 18.10 -30.77
C ASN A 222 2.49 18.39 -31.38
N ILE A 223 2.46 19.25 -32.40
CA ILE A 223 1.24 19.65 -33.12
C ILE A 223 1.25 19.05 -34.53
N ASP A 224 0.17 18.37 -34.88
CA ASP A 224 -0.16 17.96 -36.25
C ASP A 224 -1.19 18.93 -36.84
N LEU A 225 -0.88 19.50 -38.01
CA LEU A 225 -1.73 20.44 -38.76
C LEU A 225 -2.23 19.86 -40.09
N GLY A 226 -1.78 18.65 -40.46
CA GLY A 226 -1.94 18.10 -41.81
C GLY A 226 -2.81 16.84 -41.87
N SER A 227 -3.20 16.28 -40.73
CA SER A 227 -4.01 15.06 -40.69
C SER A 227 -5.34 15.24 -41.42
N GLY A 228 -5.72 14.23 -42.24
CA GLY A 228 -7.02 14.15 -42.89
C GLY A 228 -8.16 13.69 -41.95
N ILE A 229 -7.81 13.27 -40.74
CA ILE A 229 -8.69 12.70 -39.72
C ILE A 229 -8.44 13.45 -38.41
N MET A 230 -9.50 13.72 -37.66
CA MET A 230 -9.42 14.36 -36.36
C MET A 230 -9.97 13.44 -35.27
N GLU A 231 -9.14 13.13 -34.29
CA GLU A 231 -9.38 12.22 -33.18
C GLU A 231 -9.95 12.96 -31.98
N LEU A 232 -11.26 13.20 -32.03
CA LEU A 232 -11.97 13.89 -30.96
C LEU A 232 -11.92 13.09 -29.64
N GLY A 233 -11.84 11.75 -29.71
CA GLY A 233 -11.87 10.85 -28.56
C GLY A 233 -10.70 10.95 -27.58
N GLY A 234 -9.70 11.77 -27.86
CA GLY A 234 -8.58 12.05 -26.95
C GLY A 234 -7.35 11.18 -27.19
N LYS A 235 -7.28 10.43 -28.30
CA LYS A 235 -6.10 9.66 -28.72
C LYS A 235 -6.08 9.37 -30.23
N TYR A 236 -4.89 9.32 -30.83
CA TYR A 236 -4.67 8.69 -32.14
C TYR A 236 -4.14 7.27 -31.96
N GLY A 237 -5.02 6.29 -32.16
CA GLY A 237 -4.79 4.89 -31.85
C GLY A 237 -4.51 4.70 -30.36
N ALA A 238 -3.24 4.83 -30.00
CA ALA A 238 -2.68 4.64 -28.67
C ALA A 238 -2.23 5.98 -28.05
N THR A 239 -1.75 6.91 -28.88
CA THR A 239 -1.12 8.15 -28.44
C THR A 239 -2.17 9.14 -27.93
N PRO A 240 -2.12 9.59 -26.67
CA PRO A 240 -3.11 10.53 -26.14
C PRO A 240 -2.94 11.93 -26.75
N GLN A 241 -4.04 12.54 -27.13
CA GLN A 241 -4.04 13.85 -27.78
C GLN A 241 -5.28 14.68 -27.48
N ILE A 242 -5.22 15.95 -27.87
CA ILE A 242 -6.36 16.87 -27.91
C ILE A 242 -6.51 17.40 -29.33
N SER A 243 -7.72 17.73 -29.74
CA SER A 243 -7.97 18.35 -31.05
C SER A 243 -8.38 19.80 -30.89
N ALA A 244 -8.20 20.61 -31.92
CA ALA A 244 -8.63 21.99 -31.92
C ALA A 244 -9.13 22.46 -33.28
N LEU A 245 -10.08 23.39 -33.26
CA LEU A 245 -10.84 23.85 -34.41
C LEU A 245 -10.95 25.36 -34.41
N ARG A 246 -10.62 26.01 -35.52
CA ARG A 246 -10.57 27.47 -35.67
C ARG A 246 -11.46 27.92 -36.83
N PHE A 247 -12.37 28.85 -36.55
CA PHE A 247 -13.32 29.41 -37.51
C PHE A 247 -13.07 30.91 -37.66
N GLU A 248 -12.69 31.34 -38.85
CA GLU A 248 -12.34 32.73 -39.15
C GLU A 248 -13.56 33.58 -39.51
N ASN A 249 -13.43 34.90 -39.30
CA ASN A 249 -14.39 35.90 -39.73
C ASN A 249 -15.83 35.59 -39.27
N VAL A 250 -15.99 35.19 -37.99
CA VAL A 250 -17.30 34.84 -37.42
C VAL A 250 -18.03 36.14 -37.09
N GLN A 251 -19.19 36.37 -37.70
CA GLN A 251 -19.90 37.64 -37.63
C GLN A 251 -21.15 37.53 -36.75
N ILE A 252 -21.03 37.94 -35.49
CA ILE A 252 -22.12 37.96 -34.51
C ILE A 252 -22.23 39.39 -33.99
N PRO A 253 -23.36 40.09 -34.20
CA PRO A 253 -23.53 41.44 -33.68
C PRO A 253 -23.32 41.49 -32.16
N ALA A 254 -22.68 42.56 -31.66
CA ALA A 254 -22.30 42.67 -30.24
C ALA A 254 -23.47 42.44 -29.28
N ASN A 255 -24.66 42.95 -29.63
CA ASN A 255 -25.88 42.86 -28.80
C ASN A 255 -26.81 41.70 -29.20
N ALA A 256 -26.35 40.76 -30.03
CA ALA A 256 -27.14 39.59 -30.41
C ALA A 256 -27.19 38.56 -29.28
N GLU A 257 -28.37 37.99 -29.05
CA GLU A 257 -28.57 36.84 -28.18
C GLU A 257 -28.37 35.56 -28.99
N ILE A 258 -27.34 34.77 -28.69
CA ILE A 258 -27.20 33.45 -29.32
C ILE A 258 -28.31 32.54 -28.76
N THR A 259 -29.12 31.95 -29.63
CA THR A 259 -30.18 31.01 -29.23
C THR A 259 -29.67 29.57 -29.24
N LYS A 260 -28.70 29.27 -30.10
CA LYS A 260 -28.09 27.95 -30.24
C LYS A 260 -26.77 28.03 -30.99
N ALA A 261 -25.74 27.30 -30.56
CA ALA A 261 -24.51 27.14 -31.33
C ALA A 261 -24.02 25.69 -31.29
N TYR A 262 -23.52 25.15 -32.39
CA TYR A 262 -22.96 23.79 -32.43
C TYR A 262 -22.00 23.63 -33.60
N ILE A 263 -21.16 22.60 -33.52
CA ILE A 263 -20.31 22.17 -34.64
C ILE A 263 -20.93 20.90 -35.23
N GLU A 264 -21.10 20.88 -36.55
CA GLU A 264 -21.40 19.67 -37.31
C GLU A 264 -20.09 18.97 -37.66
N PHE A 265 -19.99 17.71 -37.26
CA PHE A 265 -18.90 16.79 -37.58
C PHE A 265 -19.42 15.71 -38.52
N TYR A 266 -18.59 15.26 -39.45
CA TYR A 266 -18.88 14.08 -40.26
C TYR A 266 -17.94 12.96 -39.85
N SER A 267 -18.49 11.78 -39.56
CA SER A 267 -17.70 10.61 -39.18
C SER A 267 -16.74 10.21 -40.30
N TYR A 268 -15.46 9.98 -39.96
CA TYR A 268 -14.51 9.39 -40.89
C TYR A 268 -14.83 7.91 -41.14
N GLY A 269 -15.18 7.19 -40.07
CA GLY A 269 -15.51 5.76 -40.11
C GLY A 269 -16.41 5.32 -38.96
N THR A 270 -16.44 4.00 -38.72
CA THR A 270 -17.24 3.40 -37.66
C THR A 270 -16.50 3.40 -36.32
N ASN A 271 -17.11 3.96 -35.28
CA ASN A 271 -16.62 4.00 -33.92
C ASN A 271 -17.67 3.38 -32.97
N PRO A 272 -17.52 2.09 -32.58
CA PRO A 272 -18.57 1.35 -31.89
C PRO A 272 -18.75 1.73 -30.41
N ASN A 273 -17.81 2.47 -29.82
CA ASN A 273 -17.86 2.91 -28.43
C ASN A 273 -18.13 4.41 -28.36
N ASN A 274 -18.81 4.85 -27.31
CA ASN A 274 -18.97 6.27 -27.01
C ASN A 274 -17.62 6.92 -26.65
N ALA A 275 -17.54 8.22 -26.86
CA ALA A 275 -16.47 9.08 -26.36
C ALA A 275 -17.09 10.22 -25.54
N GLU A 276 -16.45 10.59 -24.44
CA GLU A 276 -16.79 11.79 -23.69
C GLU A 276 -15.86 12.92 -24.10
N LEU A 277 -16.43 13.99 -24.61
CA LEU A 277 -15.75 15.13 -25.19
C LEU A 277 -16.03 16.38 -24.38
N VAL A 278 -15.02 17.21 -24.15
CA VAL A 278 -15.15 18.50 -23.46
C VAL A 278 -14.67 19.61 -24.38
N PHE A 279 -15.57 20.54 -24.67
CA PHE A 279 -15.31 21.72 -25.50
C PHE A 279 -15.04 22.94 -24.64
N ARG A 280 -14.00 23.69 -24.98
CA ARG A 280 -13.74 25.04 -24.46
C ARG A 280 -13.42 25.99 -25.60
N THR A 281 -13.82 27.25 -25.51
CA THR A 281 -13.40 28.26 -26.48
C THR A 281 -12.14 28.95 -26.00
N GLU A 282 -11.24 29.28 -26.90
CA GLU A 282 -10.14 30.21 -26.63
C GLU A 282 -10.70 31.63 -26.42
N LEU A 283 -10.15 32.38 -25.47
CA LEU A 283 -10.56 33.75 -25.16
C LEU A 283 -9.82 34.76 -26.06
N GLY A 284 -10.55 35.74 -26.60
CA GLY A 284 -10.06 36.75 -27.54
C GLY A 284 -10.03 36.28 -28.99
N ASN A 285 -9.26 36.99 -29.82
CA ASN A 285 -9.09 36.68 -31.24
C ASN A 285 -8.00 35.61 -31.43
N ALA A 286 -8.43 34.36 -31.64
CA ALA A 286 -7.53 33.21 -31.68
C ALA A 286 -6.52 33.28 -32.87
N PRO A 287 -5.21 33.18 -32.62
CA PRO A 287 -4.19 33.09 -33.66
C PRO A 287 -4.24 31.73 -34.36
N VAL A 288 -3.68 31.66 -35.58
CA VAL A 288 -3.55 30.40 -36.34
C VAL A 288 -2.74 29.36 -35.57
N TYR A 289 -3.03 28.07 -35.73
CA TYR A 289 -2.20 27.02 -35.15
C TYR A 289 -0.85 26.95 -35.86
N THR A 290 0.19 26.64 -35.08
CA THR A 290 1.57 26.46 -35.57
C THR A 290 2.14 25.16 -35.05
N THR A 291 3.25 24.68 -35.61
CA THR A 291 3.94 23.47 -35.15
C THR A 291 4.72 23.65 -33.83
N ALA A 292 4.59 24.80 -33.17
CA ALA A 292 5.23 25.05 -31.87
C ALA A 292 4.65 24.10 -30.81
N SER A 293 5.50 23.51 -29.97
CA SER A 293 5.05 22.58 -28.93
C SER A 293 4.06 23.25 -27.97
N ASN A 294 3.01 22.53 -27.59
CA ASN A 294 1.94 22.97 -26.71
C ASN A 294 1.12 24.16 -27.25
N ASN A 295 1.10 24.40 -28.57
CA ASN A 295 0.39 25.54 -29.15
C ASN A 295 -1.14 25.46 -28.96
N ILE A 296 -1.72 24.32 -28.62
CA ILE A 296 -3.15 24.20 -28.26
C ILE A 296 -3.30 24.28 -26.74
N SER A 297 -2.71 23.34 -25.99
CA SER A 297 -2.93 23.25 -24.54
C SER A 297 -2.44 24.45 -23.74
N GLY A 298 -1.49 25.23 -24.27
CA GLY A 298 -0.93 26.42 -23.62
C GLY A 298 -1.75 27.71 -23.82
N ARG A 299 -2.89 27.66 -24.52
CA ARG A 299 -3.72 28.85 -24.76
C ARG A 299 -4.67 29.16 -23.60
N ASN A 300 -5.20 30.37 -23.58
CA ASN A 300 -6.17 30.82 -22.57
C ASN A 300 -7.59 30.43 -23.00
N TYR A 301 -8.26 29.59 -22.22
CA TYR A 301 -9.58 29.05 -22.53
C TYR A 301 -10.65 29.53 -21.56
N SER A 302 -11.91 29.49 -22.01
CA SER A 302 -13.11 29.76 -21.21
C SER A 302 -13.17 28.88 -19.96
N GLN A 303 -13.71 29.44 -18.87
CA GLN A 303 -14.05 28.68 -17.65
C GLN A 303 -15.24 27.76 -17.89
N HIS A 304 -16.26 28.24 -18.61
CA HIS A 304 -17.35 27.39 -19.07
C HIS A 304 -16.82 26.36 -20.06
N LYS A 305 -17.46 25.19 -20.03
CA LYS A 305 -17.20 24.06 -20.90
C LYS A 305 -18.52 23.44 -21.34
N ALA A 306 -18.50 22.81 -22.50
CA ALA A 306 -19.63 22.01 -22.97
C ALA A 306 -19.19 20.53 -23.04
N LYS A 307 -19.87 19.66 -22.29
CA LYS A 307 -19.60 18.21 -22.28
C LYS A 307 -20.51 17.50 -23.27
N TRP A 308 -19.95 16.64 -24.11
CA TRP A 308 -20.68 15.83 -25.08
C TRP A 308 -20.27 14.37 -24.95
N VAL A 309 -21.21 13.51 -24.56
CA VAL A 309 -21.05 12.06 -24.69
C VAL A 309 -21.61 11.67 -26.06
N THR A 310 -20.76 11.15 -26.94
CA THR A 310 -21.18 10.73 -28.28
C THR A 310 -22.01 9.46 -28.19
N ALA A 311 -23.00 9.32 -29.08
CA ALA A 311 -23.52 7.99 -29.42
C ALA A 311 -22.46 7.25 -30.27
N PRO A 312 -22.47 5.91 -30.32
CA PRO A 312 -21.64 5.15 -31.25
C PRO A 312 -21.84 5.62 -32.70
N TRP A 313 -20.76 5.83 -33.44
CA TRP A 313 -20.82 6.21 -34.86
C TRP A 313 -20.79 4.94 -35.72
N THR A 314 -21.91 4.55 -36.29
CA THR A 314 -22.04 3.23 -36.95
C THR A 314 -21.79 3.24 -38.45
N SER A 315 -21.59 4.41 -39.05
CA SER A 315 -21.33 4.61 -40.48
C SER A 315 -20.40 5.80 -40.71
N GLY A 316 -19.61 5.76 -41.79
CA GLY A 316 -18.82 6.90 -42.26
C GLY A 316 -19.68 7.97 -42.96
N ASN A 317 -19.13 9.17 -43.13
CA ASN A 317 -19.73 10.34 -43.78
C ASN A 317 -21.10 10.75 -43.22
N THR A 318 -21.38 10.37 -41.98
CA THR A 318 -22.65 10.66 -41.31
C THR A 318 -22.46 11.89 -40.44
N MET A 319 -23.41 12.82 -40.50
CA MET A 319 -23.34 14.08 -39.75
C MET A 319 -23.79 13.86 -38.30
N TYR A 320 -22.98 14.35 -37.36
CA TYR A 320 -23.27 14.41 -35.94
C TYR A 320 -23.11 15.85 -35.45
N ARG A 321 -23.99 16.27 -34.53
CA ARG A 321 -23.94 17.61 -33.94
C ARG A 321 -23.35 17.54 -32.54
N SER A 322 -22.44 18.45 -32.23
CA SER A 322 -22.02 18.68 -30.85
C SER A 322 -23.20 19.09 -29.97
N VAL A 323 -22.98 19.08 -28.66
CA VAL A 323 -23.83 19.80 -27.71
C VAL A 323 -23.83 21.30 -28.00
N ASP A 324 -24.75 22.03 -27.35
CA ASP A 324 -24.81 23.48 -27.47
C ASP A 324 -23.55 24.16 -26.92
N LEU A 325 -22.96 25.05 -27.71
CA LEU A 325 -21.73 25.79 -27.45
C LEU A 325 -22.00 27.25 -27.12
N LYS A 326 -23.27 27.67 -26.98
CA LYS A 326 -23.64 29.06 -26.67
C LYS A 326 -22.84 29.64 -25.50
N GLU A 327 -22.84 28.95 -24.36
CA GLU A 327 -22.24 29.43 -23.11
C GLU A 327 -20.77 29.77 -23.26
N ILE A 328 -20.00 28.88 -23.89
CA ILE A 328 -18.56 29.11 -24.09
C ILE A 328 -18.32 30.27 -25.07
N ILE A 329 -19.10 30.38 -26.15
CA ILE A 329 -18.97 31.49 -27.11
C ILE A 329 -19.34 32.84 -26.48
N ASP A 330 -20.43 32.88 -25.70
CA ASP A 330 -20.86 34.09 -25.00
C ASP A 330 -19.85 34.50 -23.92
N GLU A 331 -19.19 33.55 -23.23
CA GLU A 331 -18.09 33.87 -22.33
C GLU A 331 -16.95 34.59 -23.08
N ASN A 332 -16.57 34.13 -24.27
CA ASN A 332 -15.54 34.80 -25.06
C ASN A 332 -15.96 36.22 -25.48
N ARG A 333 -17.22 36.38 -25.89
CA ARG A 333 -17.80 37.70 -26.21
C ARG A 333 -17.78 38.65 -25.01
N LEU A 334 -18.09 38.15 -23.81
CA LEU A 334 -17.99 38.90 -22.56
C LEU A 334 -16.54 39.24 -22.18
N ASN A 335 -15.58 38.44 -22.63
CA ASN A 335 -14.13 38.65 -22.43
C ASN A 335 -13.45 39.41 -23.59
N GLY A 336 -14.21 40.19 -24.36
CA GLY A 336 -13.66 41.17 -25.31
C GLY A 336 -13.54 40.71 -26.76
N TRP A 337 -14.03 39.50 -27.11
CA TRP A 337 -14.16 39.10 -28.51
C TRP A 337 -15.15 40.00 -29.27
N GLN A 338 -14.84 40.32 -30.53
CA GLN A 338 -15.63 41.23 -31.37
C GLN A 338 -16.08 40.56 -32.69
N SER A 339 -17.20 41.01 -33.24
CA SER A 339 -17.72 40.52 -34.54
C SER A 339 -16.64 40.62 -35.63
N GLY A 340 -16.46 39.52 -36.36
CA GLY A 340 -15.44 39.38 -37.39
C GLY A 340 -14.10 38.83 -36.91
N GLN A 341 -13.93 38.67 -35.59
CA GLN A 341 -12.78 37.95 -35.05
C GLN A 341 -12.97 36.43 -35.18
N THR A 342 -11.90 35.71 -34.88
CA THR A 342 -11.83 34.26 -34.99
C THR A 342 -12.37 33.62 -33.71
N LEU A 343 -13.16 32.55 -33.84
CA LEU A 343 -13.47 31.65 -32.71
C LEU A 343 -12.64 30.37 -32.84
N ALA A 344 -12.07 29.91 -31.75
CA ALA A 344 -11.34 28.65 -31.70
C ALA A 344 -11.80 27.79 -30.53
N PHE A 345 -11.87 26.48 -30.73
CA PHE A 345 -12.35 25.50 -29.77
C PHE A 345 -11.28 24.44 -29.54
N LYS A 346 -11.02 24.12 -28.27
CA LYS A 346 -10.28 22.92 -27.87
C LYS A 346 -11.27 21.81 -27.54
N VAL A 347 -10.94 20.59 -27.98
CA VAL A 347 -11.70 19.36 -27.71
C VAL A 347 -10.80 18.39 -26.95
N GLU A 348 -11.22 18.04 -25.75
CA GLU A 348 -10.54 17.08 -24.87
C GLU A 348 -11.38 15.80 -24.77
N GLY A 349 -10.77 14.62 -24.82
CA GLY A 349 -11.47 13.33 -24.81
C GLY A 349 -11.06 12.42 -23.64
N ASN A 350 -11.85 11.37 -23.40
CA ASN A 350 -11.65 10.37 -22.34
C ASN A 350 -11.02 9.04 -22.80
N ASP A 351 -10.29 9.03 -23.91
CA ASP A 351 -9.77 7.85 -24.63
C ASP A 351 -10.84 7.02 -25.38
N GLY A 352 -12.08 7.52 -25.48
CA GLY A 352 -13.14 6.95 -26.31
C GLY A 352 -12.81 7.03 -27.80
N ASN A 353 -13.65 6.44 -28.65
CA ASN A 353 -13.39 6.42 -30.10
C ASN A 353 -14.37 7.37 -30.81
N ALA A 354 -13.89 8.50 -31.33
CA ALA A 354 -14.67 9.44 -32.12
C ALA A 354 -13.75 10.16 -33.12
N THR A 355 -13.86 9.80 -34.40
CA THR A 355 -12.98 10.25 -35.48
C THR A 355 -13.76 10.93 -36.58
N ALA A 356 -13.48 12.21 -36.81
CA ALA A 356 -14.16 13.06 -37.78
C ALA A 356 -13.25 13.43 -38.95
N TRP A 357 -13.85 13.79 -40.08
CA TRP A 357 -13.10 14.42 -41.17
C TRP A 357 -12.55 15.79 -40.76
N SER A 358 -11.30 16.07 -41.11
CA SER A 358 -10.70 17.41 -41.08
C SER A 358 -10.91 18.13 -42.41
N VAL A 359 -10.56 19.42 -42.48
CA VAL A 359 -10.53 20.19 -43.73
C VAL A 359 -9.52 19.63 -44.73
N ASN A 360 -8.41 19.08 -44.24
CA ASN A 360 -7.38 18.46 -45.08
C ASN A 360 -7.82 17.11 -45.66
N GLY A 361 -8.77 16.43 -45.02
CA GLY A 361 -9.27 15.13 -45.47
C GLY A 361 -10.34 15.22 -46.55
N SER A 362 -11.41 16.00 -46.32
CA SER A 362 -12.48 16.18 -47.31
C SER A 362 -13.15 17.56 -47.19
N PRO A 363 -13.13 18.39 -48.25
CA PRO A 363 -13.79 19.70 -48.22
C PRO A 363 -15.32 19.61 -48.11
N ASN A 364 -15.91 18.46 -48.47
CA ASN A 364 -17.36 18.22 -48.37
C ASN A 364 -17.81 17.80 -46.96
N TYR A 365 -16.90 17.28 -46.15
CA TYR A 365 -17.19 16.70 -44.84
C TYR A 365 -16.45 17.40 -43.69
N GLN A 366 -15.75 18.50 -43.98
CA GLN A 366 -15.04 19.29 -43.00
C GLN A 366 -15.96 19.82 -41.88
N PRO A 367 -15.43 20.10 -40.68
CA PRO A 367 -16.20 20.63 -39.57
C PRO A 367 -16.85 21.97 -39.92
N LYS A 368 -18.09 22.15 -39.44
CA LYS A 368 -18.90 23.34 -39.74
C LYS A 368 -19.54 23.91 -38.49
N LEU A 369 -19.14 25.13 -38.12
CA LEU A 369 -19.74 25.87 -37.02
C LEU A 369 -21.07 26.49 -37.47
N VAL A 370 -22.13 26.26 -36.70
CA VAL A 370 -23.46 26.84 -36.90
C VAL A 370 -23.82 27.64 -35.66
N ILE A 371 -24.18 28.92 -35.83
CA ILE A 371 -24.63 29.79 -34.74
C ILE A 371 -25.92 30.45 -35.16
N GLU A 372 -26.96 30.26 -34.36
CA GLU A 372 -28.24 30.94 -34.47
C GLU A 372 -28.33 32.02 -33.38
N TYR A 373 -28.77 33.22 -33.75
CA TYR A 373 -28.91 34.33 -32.82
C TYR A 373 -30.10 35.22 -33.14
N LYS A 374 -30.55 36.02 -32.17
CA LYS A 374 -31.56 37.07 -32.31
C LYS A 374 -30.93 38.45 -32.16
N ASN A 375 -31.32 39.37 -33.03
CA ASN A 375 -30.94 40.79 -32.93
C ASN A 375 -31.94 41.59 -32.08
N ASN A 376 -32.15 41.17 -30.83
CA ASN A 376 -33.12 41.77 -29.91
C ASN A 376 -32.50 42.68 -28.85
N GLY A 377 -31.16 42.80 -28.82
CA GLY A 377 -30.45 43.68 -27.89
C GLY A 377 -30.09 43.05 -26.54
N ASN A 378 -30.42 41.78 -26.30
CA ASN A 378 -30.12 41.11 -25.03
C ASN A 378 -28.62 40.82 -24.83
N GLY A 379 -27.84 40.78 -25.91
CA GLY A 379 -26.39 40.56 -25.86
C GLY A 379 -25.97 39.14 -25.44
N PRO A 380 -24.66 38.92 -25.25
CA PRO A 380 -24.14 37.65 -24.75
C PRO A 380 -24.55 37.42 -23.30
N SER A 381 -24.91 36.19 -22.96
CA SER A 381 -25.28 35.81 -21.60
C SER A 381 -24.68 34.45 -21.25
N VAL A 382 -24.22 34.30 -20.02
CA VAL A 382 -23.75 33.02 -19.49
C VAL A 382 -24.43 32.72 -18.15
N GLY A 383 -24.63 31.44 -17.87
CA GLY A 383 -25.05 30.94 -16.57
C GLY A 383 -23.92 31.01 -15.53
N PRO A 384 -24.11 30.41 -14.35
CA PRO A 384 -23.02 30.18 -13.42
C PRO A 384 -21.97 29.25 -14.03
N ALA A 385 -20.69 29.58 -13.84
CA ALA A 385 -19.60 28.72 -14.28
C ALA A 385 -19.73 27.32 -13.66
N PRO A 386 -19.52 26.24 -14.44
CA PRO A 386 -19.41 24.89 -13.92
C PRO A 386 -18.34 24.85 -12.83
N GLN A 387 -18.67 24.23 -11.70
CA GLN A 387 -17.72 24.09 -10.61
C GLN A 387 -16.84 22.85 -10.79
N ASP A 388 -17.34 21.80 -11.43
CA ASP A 388 -16.57 20.58 -11.64
C ASP A 388 -15.45 20.77 -12.66
N GLU A 389 -14.28 20.21 -12.38
CA GLU A 389 -13.11 20.23 -13.24
C GLU A 389 -12.33 18.93 -13.17
N THR A 390 -11.52 18.68 -14.20
CA THR A 390 -10.68 17.49 -14.30
C THR A 390 -9.30 17.85 -14.82
N VAL A 391 -8.27 17.42 -14.11
CA VAL A 391 -6.87 17.51 -14.54
C VAL A 391 -6.39 16.12 -14.88
N ARG A 392 -5.81 15.96 -16.09
CA ARG A 392 -5.16 14.73 -16.55
C ARG A 392 -3.70 15.00 -16.85
N LYS A 393 -2.80 14.27 -16.20
CA LYS A 393 -1.36 14.49 -16.30
C LYS A 393 -0.62 13.17 -16.49
N TYR A 394 0.16 13.13 -17.55
CA TYR A 394 1.00 12.02 -17.93
C TYR A 394 2.42 12.21 -17.38
N VAL A 395 3.13 11.13 -17.09
CA VAL A 395 4.58 11.18 -16.82
C VAL A 395 5.32 11.67 -18.07
N SER A 396 5.73 12.93 -18.11
CA SER A 396 6.25 13.60 -19.32
C SER A 396 7.70 13.23 -19.66
N ALA A 397 8.53 12.98 -18.64
CA ALA A 397 9.97 12.76 -18.78
C ALA A 397 10.38 11.38 -18.24
N TRP A 398 11.42 10.80 -18.83
CA TRP A 398 11.94 9.49 -18.44
C TRP A 398 12.45 9.43 -16.99
N GLU A 399 12.87 10.56 -16.41
CA GLU A 399 13.35 10.68 -15.03
C GLU A 399 12.20 10.84 -14.01
N ASN A 400 10.94 10.90 -14.46
CA ASN A 400 9.80 11.14 -13.58
C ASN A 400 9.18 9.87 -13.03
N ASP A 401 9.67 8.70 -13.41
CA ASP A 401 9.37 7.46 -12.71
C ASP A 401 10.62 6.59 -12.55
N GLY A 402 10.58 5.72 -11.57
CA GLY A 402 11.69 4.82 -11.31
C GLY A 402 11.53 4.00 -10.04
N ILE A 403 12.52 3.15 -9.83
CA ILE A 403 12.57 2.24 -8.68
C ILE A 403 13.82 2.51 -7.84
N GLN A 404 13.69 2.31 -6.53
CA GLN A 404 14.80 2.39 -5.60
C GLN A 404 15.04 1.04 -4.92
N ASN A 405 16.29 0.58 -4.89
CA ASN A 405 16.73 -0.53 -4.05
C ASN A 405 16.79 -0.11 -2.58
N LEU A 406 16.05 -0.78 -1.70
CA LEU A 406 15.96 -0.41 -0.28
C LEU A 406 17.22 -0.75 0.51
N SER A 407 18.02 -1.74 0.09
CA SER A 407 19.25 -2.14 0.78
C SER A 407 20.44 -1.24 0.44
N THR A 408 20.54 -0.77 -0.80
CA THR A 408 21.68 0.05 -1.27
C THR A 408 21.35 1.52 -1.46
N GLY A 409 20.06 1.87 -1.51
CA GLY A 409 19.56 3.19 -1.92
C GLY A 409 19.73 3.49 -3.40
N GLY A 410 20.24 2.56 -4.23
CA GLY A 410 20.42 2.80 -5.66
C GLY A 410 19.10 3.08 -6.39
N ILE A 411 19.11 4.05 -7.32
CA ILE A 411 17.94 4.47 -8.10
C ILE A 411 18.10 4.02 -9.55
N ASP A 412 17.08 3.40 -10.12
CA ASP A 412 16.97 3.06 -11.54
C ASP A 412 15.80 3.84 -12.16
N LEU A 413 16.16 4.83 -12.99
CA LEU A 413 15.23 5.69 -13.73
C LEU A 413 15.05 5.25 -15.19
N GLY A 414 15.79 4.24 -15.66
CA GLY A 414 15.76 3.81 -17.07
C GLY A 414 14.87 2.59 -17.32
N ARG A 415 14.38 1.97 -16.25
CA ARG A 415 13.65 0.71 -16.33
C ARG A 415 12.30 0.86 -17.03
N GLY A 416 11.96 -0.11 -17.88
CA GLY A 416 10.68 -0.15 -18.59
C GLY A 416 9.49 -0.65 -17.76
N ILE A 417 9.75 -1.15 -16.56
CA ILE A 417 8.78 -1.79 -15.66
C ILE A 417 8.93 -1.11 -14.30
N LEU A 418 7.81 -0.79 -13.65
CA LEU A 418 7.79 -0.42 -12.23
C LEU A 418 7.14 -1.55 -11.43
N GLU A 419 7.86 -2.05 -10.44
CA GLU A 419 7.41 -3.10 -9.52
C GLU A 419 6.67 -2.48 -8.33
N LEU A 420 5.34 -2.62 -8.33
CA LEU A 420 4.50 -2.20 -7.21
C LEU A 420 4.45 -3.22 -6.08
N GLY A 421 4.94 -4.45 -6.32
CA GLY A 421 5.04 -5.54 -5.33
C GLY A 421 6.23 -5.42 -4.37
N GLY A 422 6.98 -4.31 -4.41
CA GLY A 422 8.03 -3.98 -3.43
C GLY A 422 9.29 -4.84 -3.52
N LYS A 423 9.45 -5.64 -4.58
CA LYS A 423 10.66 -6.40 -4.84
C LYS A 423 10.84 -6.75 -6.32
N SER A 424 12.10 -6.83 -6.74
CA SER A 424 12.51 -7.46 -8.00
C SER A 424 13.33 -8.72 -7.66
N GLY A 425 12.70 -9.89 -7.76
CA GLY A 425 13.28 -11.14 -7.26
C GLY A 425 13.35 -11.15 -5.72
N ALA A 426 14.55 -11.31 -5.15
CA ALA A 426 14.79 -11.25 -3.71
C ALA A 426 15.11 -9.83 -3.18
N THR A 427 15.28 -8.87 -4.08
CA THR A 427 15.73 -7.51 -3.73
C THR A 427 14.54 -6.62 -3.41
N ALA A 428 14.47 -6.12 -2.18
CA ALA A 428 13.43 -5.18 -1.74
C ALA A 428 13.58 -3.81 -2.43
N GLN A 429 12.47 -3.25 -2.90
CA GLN A 429 12.41 -2.03 -3.70
C GLN A 429 11.19 -1.18 -3.38
N THR A 430 11.22 0.10 -3.75
CA THR A 430 10.04 0.99 -3.78
C THR A 430 9.96 1.70 -5.13
N THR A 431 8.75 2.13 -5.50
CA THR A 431 8.49 2.83 -6.76
C THR A 431 8.18 4.30 -6.50
N GLY A 432 8.76 5.19 -7.29
CA GLY A 432 8.47 6.63 -7.29
C GLY A 432 7.88 7.07 -8.63
N ILE A 433 6.85 7.91 -8.62
CA ILE A 433 6.22 8.46 -9.83
C ILE A 433 5.89 9.93 -9.61
N ARG A 434 6.29 10.78 -10.55
CA ARG A 434 6.15 12.23 -10.51
C ARG A 434 5.36 12.74 -11.72
N PHE A 435 4.47 13.68 -11.46
CA PHE A 435 3.64 14.36 -12.45
C PHE A 435 3.89 15.88 -12.39
N GLU A 436 4.13 16.49 -13.53
CA GLU A 436 4.57 17.89 -13.64
C GLU A 436 3.41 18.87 -13.82
N ASN A 437 3.60 20.07 -13.24
CA ASN A 437 2.77 21.25 -13.50
C ASN A 437 1.27 20.95 -13.32
N ILE A 438 0.89 20.46 -12.15
CA ILE A 438 -0.50 20.11 -11.83
C ILE A 438 -1.22 21.40 -11.44
N GLN A 439 -2.32 21.70 -12.13
CA GLN A 439 -3.04 22.96 -11.98
C GLN A 439 -4.35 22.72 -11.23
N ILE A 440 -4.38 23.04 -9.93
CA ILE A 440 -5.57 22.90 -9.08
C ILE A 440 -5.68 24.20 -8.27
N PRO A 441 -6.78 24.96 -8.40
CA PRO A 441 -6.97 26.18 -7.61
C PRO A 441 -6.87 25.94 -6.10
N ASP A 442 -6.28 26.85 -5.34
CA ASP A 442 -6.04 26.70 -3.89
C ASP A 442 -7.33 26.46 -3.09
N ASN A 443 -8.44 27.03 -3.57
CA ASN A 443 -9.77 26.97 -2.99
C ASN A 443 -10.66 25.83 -3.57
N ALA A 444 -10.12 24.99 -4.44
CA ALA A 444 -10.85 23.86 -4.99
C ALA A 444 -10.98 22.71 -3.99
N TYR A 445 -12.12 22.02 -4.02
CA TYR A 445 -12.34 20.77 -3.30
C TYR A 445 -12.11 19.58 -4.22
N VAL A 446 -11.07 18.79 -3.97
CA VAL A 446 -10.84 17.56 -4.75
C VAL A 446 -11.96 16.58 -4.41
N THR A 447 -12.59 15.98 -5.41
CA THR A 447 -13.66 14.98 -5.22
C THR A 447 -13.13 13.55 -5.40
N ASP A 448 -12.22 13.35 -6.35
CA ASP A 448 -11.53 12.08 -6.59
C ASP A 448 -10.11 12.38 -7.12
N ALA A 449 -9.14 11.56 -6.74
CA ALA A 449 -7.81 11.60 -7.34
C ALA A 449 -7.29 10.17 -7.46
N TYR A 450 -6.70 9.80 -8.58
CA TYR A 450 -6.17 8.45 -8.78
C TYR A 450 -5.09 8.42 -9.84
N ILE A 451 -4.23 7.39 -9.77
CA ILE A 451 -3.28 7.08 -10.83
C ILE A 451 -3.84 5.90 -11.63
N GLU A 452 -3.89 6.05 -12.95
CA GLU A 452 -4.15 4.97 -13.89
C GLU A 452 -2.83 4.33 -14.32
N PHE A 453 -2.83 3.00 -14.32
CA PHE A 453 -1.73 2.15 -14.74
C PHE A 453 -2.20 1.16 -15.78
N TYR A 454 -1.29 0.77 -16.67
CA TYR A 454 -1.45 -0.40 -17.52
C TYR A 454 -0.53 -1.51 -17.03
N ALA A 455 -1.08 -2.71 -16.89
CA ALA A 455 -0.33 -3.87 -16.43
C ALA A 455 0.70 -4.30 -17.48
N TYR A 456 1.97 -4.42 -17.07
CA TYR A 456 3.04 -4.89 -17.95
C TYR A 456 2.85 -6.36 -18.34
N GLY A 457 2.29 -7.15 -17.42
CA GLY A 457 2.03 -8.58 -17.61
C GLY A 457 0.91 -9.05 -16.69
N ASN A 458 0.62 -10.35 -16.71
CA ASN A 458 -0.26 -10.94 -15.72
C ASN A 458 0.43 -10.93 -14.35
N SER A 459 -0.25 -10.47 -13.31
CA SER A 459 0.30 -10.43 -11.95
C SER A 459 -0.74 -10.77 -10.89
N THR A 460 -0.27 -11.31 -9.77
CA THR A 460 -1.10 -11.56 -8.59
C THR A 460 -1.36 -10.27 -7.81
N ASN A 461 -2.35 -10.32 -6.93
CA ASN A 461 -2.66 -9.24 -5.99
C ASN A 461 -1.41 -8.70 -5.27
N ALA A 462 -1.39 -7.38 -5.07
CA ALA A 462 -0.48 -6.67 -4.19
C ALA A 462 -1.23 -5.73 -3.24
N LEU A 463 -0.70 -5.59 -2.04
CA LEU A 463 -1.09 -4.56 -1.08
C LEU A 463 -0.06 -3.43 -1.19
N VAL A 464 -0.51 -2.25 -1.58
CA VAL A 464 0.33 -1.10 -1.89
C VAL A 464 -0.09 0.09 -1.05
N LYS A 465 0.87 0.67 -0.35
CA LYS A 465 0.77 1.93 0.38
C LYS A 465 1.23 3.08 -0.51
N ILE A 466 0.41 4.10 -0.63
CA ILE A 466 0.66 5.25 -1.51
C ILE A 466 0.71 6.52 -0.66
N SER A 467 1.84 7.24 -0.74
CA SER A 467 2.03 8.54 -0.10
C SER A 467 2.39 9.61 -1.12
N SER A 468 1.98 10.86 -0.89
CA SER A 468 2.32 12.00 -1.75
C SER A 468 3.43 12.85 -1.12
N GLU A 469 4.39 13.30 -1.91
CA GLU A 469 5.37 14.30 -1.47
C GLU A 469 4.64 15.61 -1.12
N MET A 470 5.01 16.25 -0.01
CA MET A 470 4.24 17.36 0.57
C MET A 470 4.56 18.75 -0.02
N ALA A 471 5.57 18.85 -0.88
CA ALA A 471 6.02 20.10 -1.48
C ALA A 471 6.07 20.00 -3.02
N ASN A 472 6.58 21.04 -3.69
CA ASN A 472 6.85 20.96 -5.13
C ASN A 472 7.91 19.87 -5.39
N ALA A 473 7.47 18.73 -5.92
CA ALA A 473 8.35 17.58 -6.10
C ALA A 473 9.46 17.87 -7.11
N ALA A 474 10.72 17.67 -6.71
CA ALA A 474 11.86 17.75 -7.60
C ALA A 474 11.90 16.54 -8.56
N VAL A 475 12.56 16.68 -9.72
CA VAL A 475 12.81 15.55 -10.65
C VAL A 475 13.62 14.46 -9.93
N TYR A 476 13.36 13.18 -10.21
CA TYR A 476 14.19 12.11 -9.64
C TYR A 476 15.59 12.13 -10.26
N ASN A 477 16.59 11.68 -9.50
CA ASN A 477 17.96 11.53 -9.99
C ASN A 477 18.63 10.31 -9.34
N THR A 478 19.84 9.98 -9.79
CA THR A 478 20.57 8.77 -9.36
C THR A 478 21.22 8.86 -7.98
N THR A 479 21.02 9.96 -7.22
CA THR A 479 21.52 10.09 -5.85
C THR A 479 20.90 9.01 -4.96
N SER A 480 21.73 8.38 -4.11
CA SER A 480 21.26 7.31 -3.23
C SER A 480 20.08 7.74 -2.35
N ALA A 481 19.02 6.95 -2.43
CA ALA A 481 17.76 7.08 -1.74
C ALA A 481 16.93 8.32 -2.13
N ASN A 482 17.04 8.80 -3.37
CA ASN A 482 16.29 9.97 -3.86
C ASN A 482 14.76 9.78 -3.87
N ILE A 483 14.23 8.55 -3.80
CA ILE A 483 12.79 8.32 -3.58
C ILE A 483 12.52 8.34 -2.08
N THR A 484 13.08 7.43 -1.27
CA THR A 484 12.65 7.28 0.15
C THR A 484 13.02 8.43 1.08
N LYS A 485 14.03 9.26 0.77
CA LYS A 485 14.44 10.39 1.62
C LYS A 485 13.58 11.65 1.47
N ARG A 486 12.59 11.63 0.57
CA ARG A 486 11.72 12.80 0.38
C ARG A 486 10.69 12.92 1.49
N ASN A 487 10.14 14.13 1.63
CA ASN A 487 9.16 14.45 2.66
C ASN A 487 7.75 14.06 2.19
N TYR A 488 7.31 12.85 2.54
CA TYR A 488 6.00 12.31 2.17
C TYR A 488 4.92 12.56 3.22
N SER A 489 3.67 12.51 2.77
CA SER A 489 2.44 12.60 3.53
C SER A 489 2.43 11.59 4.69
N THR A 490 1.98 12.04 5.88
CA THR A 490 1.83 11.16 7.06
C THR A 490 0.58 10.29 6.96
N ILE A 491 -0.45 10.76 6.25
CA ILE A 491 -1.53 9.89 5.79
C ILE A 491 -1.14 9.23 4.47
N PHE A 492 -1.61 8.02 4.26
CA PHE A 492 -1.39 7.24 3.06
C PHE A 492 -2.71 6.65 2.57
N ALA A 493 -2.75 6.23 1.31
CA ALA A 493 -3.85 5.47 0.75
C ALA A 493 -3.40 4.02 0.56
N ASP A 494 -4.17 3.08 1.09
CA ASP A 494 -3.99 1.66 0.82
C ASP A 494 -4.70 1.27 -0.47
N TRP A 495 -4.05 0.40 -1.23
CA TRP A 495 -4.58 -0.12 -2.47
C TRP A 495 -4.33 -1.62 -2.57
N ASN A 496 -5.43 -2.38 -2.56
CA ASN A 496 -5.45 -3.78 -2.94
C ASN A 496 -5.64 -3.86 -4.46
N THR A 497 -4.62 -4.29 -5.19
CA THR A 497 -4.60 -4.22 -6.65
C THR A 497 -5.53 -5.25 -7.30
N GLY A 498 -5.86 -6.34 -6.60
CA GLY A 498 -6.44 -7.53 -7.21
C GLY A 498 -5.51 -8.20 -8.22
N ASN A 499 -6.01 -9.22 -8.93
CA ASN A 499 -5.25 -9.91 -9.98
C ASN A 499 -5.34 -9.15 -11.31
N TRP A 500 -4.24 -9.07 -12.04
CA TRP A 500 -4.15 -8.29 -13.27
C TRP A 500 -3.94 -9.13 -14.51
N THR A 501 -4.45 -8.59 -15.61
CA THR A 501 -4.29 -9.10 -16.98
C THR A 501 -3.41 -8.13 -17.77
N SER A 502 -2.43 -8.66 -18.51
CA SER A 502 -1.50 -7.86 -19.32
C SER A 502 -2.23 -6.86 -20.22
N ASN A 503 -1.67 -5.65 -20.35
CA ASN A 503 -2.18 -4.51 -21.13
C ASN A 503 -3.56 -4.00 -20.72
N SER A 504 -4.11 -4.46 -19.60
CA SER A 504 -5.36 -3.93 -19.05
C SER A 504 -5.09 -2.71 -18.16
N LYS A 505 -6.04 -1.77 -18.16
CA LYS A 505 -5.97 -0.53 -17.37
C LYS A 505 -6.55 -0.76 -15.97
N TYR A 506 -5.85 -0.27 -14.96
CA TYR A 506 -6.25 -0.28 -13.56
C TYR A 506 -6.10 1.11 -12.94
N ARG A 507 -6.92 1.46 -11.95
CA ARG A 507 -6.77 2.70 -11.17
C ARG A 507 -6.46 2.38 -9.71
N THR A 508 -5.71 3.26 -9.06
CA THR A 508 -5.52 3.23 -7.61
C THR A 508 -6.85 3.44 -6.86
N SER A 509 -6.83 3.18 -5.55
CA SER A 509 -7.81 3.75 -4.62
C SER A 509 -7.79 5.29 -4.68
N ASN A 510 -8.81 5.93 -4.10
CA ASN A 510 -8.92 7.40 -4.11
C ASN A 510 -7.79 8.03 -3.27
N LEU A 511 -6.96 8.82 -3.93
CA LEU A 511 -5.79 9.53 -3.42
C LEU A 511 -6.11 10.95 -2.96
N ARG A 512 -7.38 11.37 -2.97
CA ARG A 512 -7.80 12.73 -2.61
C ARG A 512 -7.16 13.20 -1.31
N ASN A 513 -7.26 12.40 -0.25
CA ASN A 513 -6.80 12.80 1.07
C ASN A 513 -5.29 13.09 1.09
N ILE A 514 -4.47 12.28 0.41
CA ILE A 514 -3.02 12.51 0.36
C ILE A 514 -2.66 13.69 -0.55
N VAL A 515 -3.42 13.94 -1.62
CA VAL A 515 -3.28 15.15 -2.47
C VAL A 515 -3.64 16.41 -1.67
N ASP A 516 -4.75 16.38 -0.94
CA ASP A 516 -5.18 17.51 -0.12
C ASP A 516 -4.25 17.74 1.08
N GLN A 517 -3.64 16.69 1.65
CA GLN A 517 -2.59 16.88 2.66
C GLN A 517 -1.39 17.65 2.08
N ALA A 518 -0.95 17.33 0.86
CA ALA A 518 0.13 18.10 0.22
C ALA A 518 -0.27 19.57 0.03
N ARG A 519 -1.49 19.84 -0.45
CA ARG A 519 -2.05 21.20 -0.61
C ARG A 519 -2.10 21.97 0.70
N ILE A 520 -2.50 21.32 1.80
CA ILE A 520 -2.51 21.92 3.14
C ILE A 520 -1.10 22.24 3.63
N ASN A 521 -0.10 21.43 3.24
CA ASN A 521 1.29 21.56 3.70
C ASN A 521 2.19 22.36 2.74
N GLY A 522 1.61 23.26 1.94
CA GLY A 522 2.36 24.25 1.16
C GLY A 522 2.58 23.90 -0.31
N TRP A 523 2.01 22.82 -0.82
CA TRP A 523 1.89 22.61 -2.27
C TRP A 523 0.94 23.67 -2.88
N GLN A 524 1.26 24.20 -4.07
CA GLN A 524 0.53 25.27 -4.76
C GLN A 524 0.24 24.90 -6.22
N SER A 525 -0.79 25.48 -6.83
CA SER A 525 -1.11 25.28 -8.26
C SER A 525 0.11 25.54 -9.15
N GLY A 526 0.40 24.61 -10.06
CA GLY A 526 1.57 24.61 -10.93
C GLY A 526 2.79 23.86 -10.37
N ASN A 527 2.75 23.43 -9.12
CA ASN A 527 3.76 22.53 -8.59
C ASN A 527 3.60 21.11 -9.18
N SER A 528 4.66 20.32 -9.03
CA SER A 528 4.65 18.90 -9.36
C SER A 528 4.21 18.08 -8.16
N LEU A 529 3.53 16.96 -8.39
CA LEU A 529 3.20 15.97 -7.36
C LEU A 529 4.03 14.72 -7.60
N ALA A 530 4.60 14.14 -6.54
CA ALA A 530 5.27 12.85 -6.60
C ALA A 530 4.64 11.89 -5.60
N PHE A 531 4.52 10.63 -5.99
CA PHE A 531 3.95 9.57 -5.19
C PHE A 531 5.00 8.49 -4.95
N LYS A 532 5.08 8.02 -3.71
CA LYS A 532 5.86 6.84 -3.32
C LYS A 532 4.91 5.68 -3.13
N LEU A 533 5.22 4.56 -3.77
CA LEU A 533 4.46 3.33 -3.72
C LEU A 533 5.32 2.26 -3.03
N GLU A 534 4.86 1.82 -1.87
CA GLU A 534 5.51 0.83 -1.02
C GLU A 534 4.62 -0.40 -0.91
N SER A 535 5.18 -1.58 -1.19
CA SER A 535 4.40 -2.80 -1.06
C SER A 535 4.54 -3.41 0.32
N GLU A 536 3.43 -3.89 0.85
CA GLU A 536 3.39 -4.71 2.05
C GLU A 536 3.44 -6.21 1.68
N SER A 537 2.91 -6.58 0.51
CA SER A 537 3.02 -7.92 -0.09
C SER A 537 2.55 -7.94 -1.56
N GLY A 538 2.94 -8.97 -2.33
CA GLY A 538 2.41 -9.24 -3.67
C GLY A 538 3.41 -9.06 -4.83
N GLY A 539 2.90 -8.77 -6.04
CA GLY A 539 3.71 -8.81 -7.26
C GLY A 539 3.17 -8.06 -8.48
N ALA A 540 2.48 -6.92 -8.30
CA ALA A 540 1.92 -6.13 -9.40
C ALA A 540 2.98 -5.33 -10.18
N ASN A 541 2.99 -5.43 -11.51
CA ASN A 541 3.96 -4.78 -12.40
C ASN A 541 3.27 -3.90 -13.45
N VAL A 542 3.75 -2.67 -13.62
CA VAL A 542 3.19 -1.68 -14.54
C VAL A 542 4.21 -1.19 -15.56
N TYR A 543 3.73 -0.71 -16.70
CA TYR A 543 4.58 0.05 -17.62
C TYR A 543 5.06 1.35 -16.97
N SER A 544 6.35 1.63 -17.06
CA SER A 544 6.91 2.97 -16.84
C SER A 544 6.79 3.82 -18.12
N ARG A 545 7.14 5.10 -18.00
CA ARG A 545 7.37 6.01 -19.14
C ARG A 545 8.38 5.45 -20.13
N ASN A 546 9.40 4.75 -19.65
CA ASN A 546 10.47 4.18 -20.48
C ASN A 546 10.09 2.85 -21.13
N GLY A 547 9.13 2.14 -20.53
CA GLY A 547 8.62 0.89 -21.09
C GLY A 547 7.67 1.14 -22.24
N SER A 548 6.83 2.18 -22.12
CA SER A 548 5.85 2.53 -23.14
C SER A 548 5.31 3.95 -22.94
N GLU A 549 5.50 4.81 -23.94
CA GLU A 549 4.84 6.12 -24.05
C GLU A 549 3.32 6.04 -24.08
N LEU A 550 2.82 4.87 -24.51
CA LEU A 550 1.41 4.57 -24.61
C LEU A 550 0.81 4.17 -23.25
N TYR A 551 1.53 3.34 -22.50
CA TYR A 551 1.01 2.69 -21.28
C TYR A 551 1.54 3.29 -19.97
N GLN A 552 2.26 4.40 -20.07
CA GLN A 552 2.82 5.13 -18.95
C GLN A 552 1.77 5.56 -17.90
N PRO A 553 2.18 5.78 -16.65
CA PRO A 553 1.28 6.20 -15.59
C PRO A 553 0.60 7.55 -15.91
N ARG A 554 -0.67 7.68 -15.49
CA ARG A 554 -1.49 8.89 -15.67
C ARG A 554 -2.19 9.27 -14.37
N LEU A 555 -1.95 10.48 -13.88
CA LEU A 555 -2.67 11.08 -12.76
C LEU A 555 -3.96 11.74 -13.26
N VAL A 556 -5.06 11.45 -12.58
CA VAL A 556 -6.37 12.07 -12.79
C VAL A 556 -6.82 12.70 -11.48
N ILE A 557 -7.21 13.98 -11.52
CA ILE A 557 -7.74 14.70 -10.36
C ILE A 557 -9.03 15.38 -10.78
N GLU A 558 -10.11 15.06 -10.09
CA GLU A 558 -11.43 15.67 -10.23
C GLU A 558 -11.66 16.60 -9.05
N TYR A 559 -12.13 17.82 -9.29
CA TYR A 559 -12.33 18.82 -8.24
C TYR A 559 -13.51 19.77 -8.51
N LEU A 560 -14.01 20.40 -7.45
CA LEU A 560 -15.03 21.45 -7.48
C LEU A 560 -14.41 22.82 -7.16
N ASN A 561 -14.56 23.79 -8.05
CA ASN A 561 -14.27 25.22 -7.83
C ASN A 561 -15.39 25.89 -7.03
N ASN A 562 -15.61 25.42 -5.81
CA ASN A 562 -16.72 25.85 -4.95
C ASN A 562 -16.26 26.63 -3.69
N ASN A 563 -15.00 27.05 -3.65
CA ASN A 563 -14.36 27.74 -2.52
C ASN A 563 -14.23 26.94 -1.22
N THR A 564 -14.48 25.63 -1.21
CA THR A 564 -14.37 24.81 0.02
C THR A 564 -12.91 24.60 0.44
N GLY A 565 -11.96 24.62 -0.50
CA GLY A 565 -10.55 24.34 -0.24
C GLY A 565 -10.21 22.85 -0.04
N PRO A 566 -8.93 22.51 0.19
CA PRO A 566 -8.50 21.15 0.45
C PRO A 566 -9.08 20.63 1.76
N ALA A 567 -9.57 19.39 1.78
CA ALA A 567 -10.17 18.76 2.95
C ALA A 567 -9.83 17.26 3.02
N ILE A 568 -9.42 16.80 4.19
CA ILE A 568 -9.10 15.39 4.45
C ILE A 568 -10.34 14.72 5.06
N ASP A 569 -10.94 13.77 4.32
CA ASP A 569 -12.04 12.95 4.82
C ASP A 569 -11.47 11.82 5.68
N ILE A 570 -11.30 12.12 6.97
CA ILE A 570 -10.84 11.18 7.97
C ILE A 570 -11.63 11.35 9.26
N GLU A 571 -12.05 10.24 9.85
CA GLU A 571 -12.76 10.30 11.12
C GLU A 571 -11.76 10.60 12.24
N SER A 572 -11.94 11.73 12.91
CA SER A 572 -11.08 12.20 14.00
C SER A 572 -11.86 12.47 15.29
N ASN A 573 -13.19 12.31 15.28
CA ASN A 573 -14.06 12.42 16.43
C ASN A 573 -14.19 11.07 17.16
N PRO A 574 -13.73 10.96 18.42
CA PRO A 574 -13.85 9.74 19.22
C PRO A 574 -15.27 9.21 19.37
N ALA A 575 -16.30 10.07 19.22
CA ALA A 575 -17.70 9.65 19.26
C ALA A 575 -18.03 8.62 18.17
N ASN A 576 -17.39 8.74 17.01
CA ASN A 576 -17.65 7.92 15.83
C ASN A 576 -16.70 6.72 15.69
N MET A 577 -15.58 6.70 16.42
CA MET A 577 -14.60 5.59 16.45
C MET A 577 -15.05 4.42 17.35
N ASN A 578 -16.25 3.88 17.12
CA ASN A 578 -16.89 2.89 18.01
C ASN A 578 -16.70 1.41 17.61
N LYS A 579 -15.93 1.14 16.55
CA LYS A 579 -15.52 -0.19 16.07
C LYS A 579 -14.00 -0.37 16.03
N LEU A 580 -13.33 0.14 17.05
CA LEU A 580 -11.91 -0.12 17.29
C LEU A 580 -11.78 -1.17 18.38
N TYR A 581 -10.92 -2.17 18.17
CA TYR A 581 -10.81 -3.34 19.04
C TYR A 581 -9.35 -3.67 19.35
N ILE A 582 -9.09 -4.15 20.56
CA ILE A 582 -7.83 -4.84 20.87
C ILE A 582 -7.86 -6.16 20.12
N ASN A 583 -6.91 -6.35 19.20
CA ASN A 583 -6.89 -7.47 18.28
C ASN A 583 -5.94 -8.57 18.74
N GLU A 584 -4.73 -8.22 19.14
CA GLU A 584 -3.67 -9.17 19.52
C GLU A 584 -2.71 -8.53 20.53
N VAL A 585 -2.14 -9.34 21.41
CA VAL A 585 -1.26 -8.92 22.50
C VAL A 585 -0.08 -9.88 22.61
N SER A 586 1.11 -9.32 22.85
CA SER A 586 2.34 -10.02 23.18
C SER A 586 2.95 -9.42 24.45
N SER A 587 3.02 -10.16 25.55
CA SER A 587 3.55 -9.67 26.83
C SER A 587 5.02 -9.99 27.09
N GLU A 588 5.68 -10.64 26.14
CA GLU A 588 7.12 -10.96 26.22
C GLU A 588 7.83 -10.64 24.89
N GLY A 589 7.10 -10.10 23.90
CA GLY A 589 7.56 -9.95 22.52
C GLY A 589 7.61 -11.23 21.68
N THR A 590 8.08 -11.07 20.45
CA THR A 590 8.15 -12.06 19.36
C THR A 590 9.46 -11.92 18.60
N GLN A 591 9.73 -12.81 17.62
CA GLN A 591 10.90 -12.62 16.73
C GLN A 591 10.77 -11.41 15.80
N SER A 592 9.54 -10.99 15.45
CA SER A 592 9.30 -9.83 14.58
C SER A 592 9.30 -8.49 15.32
N GLN A 593 9.13 -8.52 16.64
CA GLN A 593 9.05 -7.36 17.53
C GLN A 593 9.42 -7.85 18.94
N GLU A 594 10.59 -7.47 19.45
CA GLU A 594 11.17 -8.07 20.66
C GLU A 594 10.58 -7.54 21.97
N GLU A 595 9.99 -6.35 21.91
CA GLU A 595 9.28 -5.68 22.99
C GLU A 595 7.83 -6.17 23.11
N ASP A 596 7.23 -5.87 24.26
CA ASP A 596 5.82 -6.12 24.52
C ASP A 596 4.97 -5.21 23.63
N TRP A 597 3.85 -5.73 23.13
CA TRP A 597 3.00 -4.95 22.23
C TRP A 597 1.52 -5.31 22.29
N ILE A 598 0.71 -4.31 21.92
CA ILE A 598 -0.75 -4.39 21.79
C ILE A 598 -1.13 -3.92 20.39
N GLU A 599 -1.86 -4.74 19.64
CA GLU A 599 -2.40 -4.39 18.34
C GLU A 599 -3.87 -3.96 18.43
N ILE A 600 -4.21 -2.89 17.73
CA ILE A 600 -5.57 -2.38 17.56
C ILE A 600 -6.03 -2.60 16.12
N TYR A 601 -7.22 -3.15 15.96
CA TYR A 601 -7.89 -3.34 14.68
C TYR A 601 -9.01 -2.31 14.48
N ASN A 602 -9.06 -1.71 13.29
CA ASN A 602 -10.12 -0.80 12.87
C ASN A 602 -11.18 -1.51 12.02
N ASP A 603 -12.31 -1.88 12.60
CA ASP A 603 -13.42 -2.53 11.87
C ASP A 603 -14.40 -1.53 11.22
N HIS A 604 -14.09 -0.24 11.14
CA HIS A 604 -14.88 0.70 10.35
C HIS A 604 -14.63 0.50 8.85
N ASP A 605 -15.56 0.98 8.02
CA ASP A 605 -15.41 1.06 6.55
C ASP A 605 -14.75 2.38 6.11
N TYR A 606 -14.20 3.14 7.06
CA TYR A 606 -13.48 4.40 6.85
C TYR A 606 -12.22 4.46 7.75
N PRO A 607 -11.19 5.21 7.34
CA PRO A 607 -9.99 5.39 8.15
C PRO A 607 -10.26 6.28 9.36
N VAL A 608 -9.51 6.05 10.43
CA VAL A 608 -9.54 6.88 11.65
C VAL A 608 -8.18 7.52 11.90
N TYR A 609 -8.19 8.70 12.52
CA TYR A 609 -6.98 9.38 12.96
C TYR A 609 -7.10 9.89 14.38
N PHE A 610 -6.13 9.52 15.21
CA PHE A 610 -6.01 9.97 16.58
C PHE A 610 -5.26 11.30 16.58
N ASN A 611 -5.98 12.39 16.90
CA ASN A 611 -5.43 13.74 16.83
C ASN A 611 -4.14 13.92 17.67
N LYS A 612 -3.23 14.78 17.20
CA LYS A 612 -1.91 15.02 17.82
C LYS A 612 -1.99 15.59 19.23
N GLN A 613 -2.99 16.42 19.52
CA GLN A 613 -3.09 17.14 20.79
C GLN A 613 -4.03 16.43 21.77
N ASN A 614 -5.28 16.18 21.34
CA ASN A 614 -6.34 15.58 22.14
C ASN A 614 -7.07 14.53 21.30
N SER A 615 -6.53 13.32 21.24
CA SER A 615 -7.19 12.24 20.51
C SER A 615 -8.41 11.73 21.27
N GLY A 616 -8.41 11.78 22.60
CA GLY A 616 -9.46 11.16 23.40
C GLY A 616 -9.52 9.63 23.28
N ILE A 617 -8.47 8.97 22.81
CA ILE A 617 -8.36 7.51 22.68
C ILE A 617 -7.26 7.01 23.61
N TYR A 618 -7.52 5.95 24.39
CA TYR A 618 -6.65 5.52 25.47
C TYR A 618 -6.50 4.01 25.57
N LEU A 619 -5.29 3.56 25.94
CA LEU A 619 -5.01 2.23 26.47
C LEU A 619 -4.61 2.30 27.95
N SER A 620 -4.94 1.26 28.70
CA SER A 620 -4.58 1.14 30.12
C SER A 620 -4.55 -0.31 30.58
N ASP A 621 -3.63 -0.66 31.47
CA ASP A 621 -3.59 -1.91 32.24
C ASP A 621 -4.28 -1.77 33.63
N LYS A 622 -4.80 -0.58 33.98
CA LYS A 622 -5.44 -0.28 35.28
C LYS A 622 -6.93 -0.03 35.15
N ASN A 623 -7.74 -0.87 35.79
CA ASN A 623 -9.19 -0.66 35.86
C ASN A 623 -9.58 0.69 36.50
N GLY A 624 -8.84 1.11 37.54
CA GLY A 624 -9.09 2.36 38.27
C GLY A 624 -8.71 3.63 37.49
N ASN A 625 -7.89 3.51 36.44
CA ASN A 625 -7.50 4.62 35.57
C ASN A 625 -7.47 4.16 34.11
N ARG A 626 -8.60 4.27 33.41
CA ARG A 626 -8.75 3.83 32.01
C ARG A 626 -8.23 4.84 30.97
N THR A 627 -7.61 5.93 31.43
CA THR A 627 -7.03 6.98 30.58
C THR A 627 -5.53 7.08 30.78
N LEU A 628 -4.87 5.95 31.07
CA LEU A 628 -3.46 5.92 31.44
C LEU A 628 -2.59 6.41 30.28
N SER A 629 -2.61 5.73 29.12
CA SER A 629 -1.86 6.13 27.93
C SER A 629 -2.81 6.70 26.87
N GLU A 630 -2.69 7.98 26.53
CA GLU A 630 -3.44 8.59 25.42
C GLU A 630 -2.72 8.36 24.09
N LEU A 631 -3.39 7.75 23.11
CA LEU A 631 -2.82 7.40 21.82
C LEU A 631 -2.95 8.59 20.87
N LYS A 632 -1.86 9.15 20.34
CA LYS A 632 -1.87 10.40 19.56
C LYS A 632 -1.07 10.28 18.28
N ASP A 633 -1.46 11.03 17.26
CA ASP A 633 -0.77 11.03 15.95
C ASP A 633 -0.71 9.63 15.32
N ILE A 634 -1.84 8.91 15.38
CA ILE A 634 -1.97 7.54 14.85
C ILE A 634 -3.01 7.54 13.75
N TYR A 635 -2.64 7.03 12.59
CA TYR A 635 -3.54 6.75 11.47
C TYR A 635 -3.82 5.25 11.41
N ILE A 636 -5.10 4.87 11.34
CA ILE A 636 -5.48 3.47 11.12
C ILE A 636 -6.42 3.40 9.91
N PRO A 637 -6.02 2.70 8.81
CA PRO A 637 -6.85 2.50 7.64
C PRO A 637 -8.19 1.82 7.98
N ALA A 638 -9.19 1.96 7.11
CA ALA A 638 -10.40 1.13 7.17
C ALA A 638 -10.00 -0.35 7.08
N LYS A 639 -10.52 -1.21 7.97
CA LYS A 639 -10.12 -2.62 8.08
C LYS A 639 -8.61 -2.84 8.33
N GLY A 640 -7.91 -1.82 8.79
CA GLY A 640 -6.47 -1.83 9.06
C GLY A 640 -6.11 -2.11 10.52
N PHE A 641 -4.81 -2.26 10.77
CA PHE A 641 -4.23 -2.57 12.07
C PHE A 641 -3.17 -1.53 12.43
N THR A 642 -2.92 -1.35 13.73
CA THR A 642 -1.77 -0.59 14.21
C THR A 642 -1.31 -1.18 15.53
N THR A 643 0.00 -1.11 15.81
CA THR A 643 0.60 -1.73 17.00
C THR A 643 1.24 -0.70 17.91
N PHE A 644 1.07 -0.89 19.21
CA PHE A 644 1.62 -0.07 20.28
C PHE A 644 2.62 -0.86 21.11
N ILE A 645 3.77 -0.28 21.42
CA ILE A 645 4.83 -0.89 22.22
C ILE A 645 4.60 -0.56 23.70
N ALA A 646 4.51 -1.58 24.54
CA ALA A 646 4.27 -1.46 25.96
C ALA A 646 5.59 -1.54 26.74
N ASP A 647 6.38 -0.46 26.71
CA ASP A 647 7.71 -0.40 27.33
C ASP A 647 7.83 0.59 28.49
N SER A 648 6.71 1.17 28.93
CA SER A 648 6.66 2.24 29.93
C SER A 648 7.42 3.52 29.54
N ASP A 649 7.80 3.70 28.27
CA ASP A 649 8.57 4.85 27.80
C ASP A 649 7.89 5.58 26.62
N PRO A 650 6.85 6.39 26.89
CA PRO A 650 6.14 7.12 25.85
C PRO A 650 6.99 8.21 25.19
N SER A 651 8.22 8.48 25.67
CA SER A 651 9.11 9.47 25.07
C SER A 651 9.73 8.99 23.76
N LYS A 652 9.72 7.68 23.50
CA LYS A 652 10.28 7.08 22.27
C LYS A 652 9.43 7.25 21.02
N GLY A 653 8.14 7.53 21.16
CA GLY A 653 7.26 7.75 20.00
C GLY A 653 5.78 7.70 20.31
N SER A 654 4.96 8.09 19.33
CA SER A 654 3.49 8.12 19.42
C SER A 654 2.85 6.74 19.64
N ASN A 655 3.57 5.67 19.28
CA ASN A 655 3.14 4.29 19.46
C ASN A 655 3.69 3.64 20.74
N HIS A 656 4.42 4.36 21.60
CA HIS A 656 4.92 3.83 22.88
C HIS A 656 3.96 4.15 24.04
N LEU A 657 3.73 3.18 24.91
CA LEU A 657 2.79 3.27 26.02
C LEU A 657 3.51 3.60 27.33
N ASN A 658 2.78 4.19 28.27
CA ASN A 658 3.31 4.54 29.60
C ASN A 658 3.20 3.40 30.63
N PHE A 659 2.96 2.18 30.18
CA PHE A 659 2.97 0.97 30.99
C PHE A 659 3.60 -0.17 30.19
N GLY A 660 4.11 -1.18 30.89
CA GLY A 660 4.58 -2.45 30.34
C GLY A 660 3.57 -3.56 30.60
N LEU A 661 3.72 -4.69 29.91
CA LEU A 661 2.82 -5.82 30.08
C LEU A 661 3.33 -6.82 31.12
N SER A 662 2.41 -7.43 31.87
CA SER A 662 2.73 -8.49 32.81
C SER A 662 2.78 -9.85 32.11
N SER A 663 3.93 -10.52 32.21
CA SER A 663 4.09 -11.86 31.64
C SER A 663 3.31 -12.96 32.36
N ASP A 664 2.79 -12.72 33.56
CA ASP A 664 1.87 -13.65 34.24
C ASP A 664 0.40 -13.50 33.77
N GLY A 665 0.12 -12.47 32.98
CA GLY A 665 -1.21 -12.12 32.48
C GLY A 665 -1.86 -10.97 33.25
N GLU A 666 -2.60 -10.14 32.52
CA GLU A 666 -3.36 -9.03 33.10
C GLU A 666 -4.58 -8.66 32.22
N THR A 667 -5.23 -7.54 32.54
CA THR A 667 -6.36 -7.01 31.76
C THR A 667 -6.03 -5.66 31.15
N ILE A 668 -6.19 -5.55 29.83
CA ILE A 668 -6.01 -4.33 29.06
C ILE A 668 -7.38 -3.74 28.76
N TYR A 669 -7.50 -2.43 28.99
CA TYR A 669 -8.68 -1.62 28.73
C TYR A 669 -8.39 -0.67 27.59
N PHE A 670 -9.24 -0.70 26.57
CA PHE A 670 -9.24 0.28 25.50
C PHE A 670 -10.45 1.18 25.64
N SER A 671 -10.24 2.49 25.71
CA SER A 671 -11.26 3.47 26.08
C SER A 671 -11.23 4.69 25.18
N ARG A 672 -12.39 5.34 25.04
CA ARG A 672 -12.55 6.60 24.30
C ARG A 672 -13.26 7.63 25.16
N LYS A 673 -12.87 8.90 25.05
CA LYS A 673 -13.48 10.01 25.77
C LYS A 673 -14.44 10.76 24.84
N VAL A 674 -15.73 10.66 25.14
CA VAL A 674 -16.81 11.25 24.33
C VAL A 674 -17.58 12.24 25.20
N ASN A 675 -17.65 13.50 24.77
CA ASN A 675 -18.32 14.58 25.52
C ASN A 675 -17.88 14.66 26.99
N GLY A 676 -16.57 14.49 27.24
CA GLY A 676 -15.98 14.50 28.58
C GLY A 676 -16.05 13.18 29.35
N ASN A 677 -16.88 12.22 28.93
CA ASN A 677 -17.06 10.93 29.59
C ASN A 677 -16.13 9.85 29.02
N VAL A 678 -15.50 9.08 29.89
CA VAL A 678 -14.67 7.92 29.49
C VAL A 678 -15.58 6.72 29.27
N ILE A 679 -15.60 6.21 28.04
CA ILE A 679 -16.35 5.03 27.61
C ILE A 679 -15.34 3.90 27.39
N GLN A 680 -15.53 2.76 28.06
CA GLN A 680 -14.78 1.54 27.74
C GLN A 680 -15.25 1.03 26.38
N GLN A 681 -14.34 1.04 25.41
CA GLN A 681 -14.58 0.57 24.06
C GLN A 681 -14.36 -0.94 23.94
N ASP A 682 -13.28 -1.45 24.53
CA ASP A 682 -12.95 -2.87 24.51
C ASP A 682 -12.15 -3.27 25.76
N ILE A 683 -12.12 -4.56 26.04
CA ILE A 683 -11.38 -5.16 27.16
C ILE A 683 -10.81 -6.51 26.72
N LEU A 684 -9.55 -6.76 27.05
CA LEU A 684 -8.88 -8.03 26.78
C LEU A 684 -8.14 -8.48 28.05
N THR A 685 -8.51 -9.65 28.56
CA THR A 685 -7.80 -10.31 29.65
C THR A 685 -7.03 -11.49 29.10
N TYR A 686 -5.72 -11.54 29.34
CA TYR A 686 -4.86 -12.63 28.92
C TYR A 686 -4.20 -13.31 30.13
N GLN A 687 -3.63 -14.50 29.92
CA GLN A 687 -2.87 -15.26 30.92
C GLN A 687 -1.39 -15.24 30.51
N ASN A 688 -0.50 -16.04 31.12
CA ASN A 688 0.88 -16.12 30.66
C ASN A 688 1.00 -16.37 29.14
N ILE A 689 1.64 -15.43 28.42
CA ILE A 689 1.97 -15.53 27.00
C ILE A 689 3.49 -15.69 26.90
N PRO A 690 4.00 -16.87 26.48
CA PRO A 690 5.43 -17.05 26.28
C PRO A 690 5.95 -16.18 25.12
N TYR A 691 7.25 -15.86 25.15
CA TYR A 691 7.93 -15.25 24.00
C TYR A 691 7.63 -15.99 22.70
N ASN A 692 7.47 -15.23 21.62
CA ASN A 692 7.14 -15.72 20.28
C ASN A 692 5.78 -16.43 20.17
N GLN A 693 4.89 -16.17 21.13
CA GLN A 693 3.47 -16.48 21.08
C GLN A 693 2.69 -15.21 21.43
N THR A 694 1.40 -15.22 21.13
CA THR A 694 0.51 -14.07 21.37
C THR A 694 -0.87 -14.54 21.74
N ALA A 695 -1.65 -13.68 22.39
CA ALA A 695 -3.07 -13.88 22.59
C ALA A 695 -3.84 -12.90 21.70
N GLY A 696 -4.71 -13.39 20.83
CA GLY A 696 -5.48 -12.54 19.93
C GLY A 696 -6.87 -13.05 19.63
N LYS A 697 -7.74 -12.16 19.17
CA LYS A 697 -9.14 -12.47 18.83
C LYS A 697 -9.21 -13.13 17.46
N PHE A 698 -9.84 -14.30 17.38
CA PHE A 698 -10.04 -15.02 16.12
C PHE A 698 -11.53 -15.30 15.86
N PRO A 699 -12.16 -14.68 14.84
CA PRO A 699 -11.60 -13.71 13.87
C PRO A 699 -11.34 -12.31 14.47
N ASN A 700 -10.68 -11.43 13.69
CA ASN A 700 -10.27 -10.07 14.10
C ASN A 700 -11.34 -9.32 14.91
N GLY A 701 -10.91 -8.69 16.02
CA GLY A 701 -11.69 -7.77 16.87
C GLY A 701 -12.91 -8.33 17.61
N THR A 702 -13.57 -9.36 17.09
CA THR A 702 -14.89 -9.84 17.53
C THR A 702 -14.93 -11.32 17.91
N GLY A 703 -13.88 -12.08 17.59
CA GLY A 703 -13.78 -13.50 17.88
C GLY A 703 -13.39 -13.84 19.31
N SER A 704 -13.30 -15.14 19.59
CA SER A 704 -12.78 -15.64 20.87
C SER A 704 -11.28 -15.41 20.98
N LEU A 705 -10.80 -15.17 22.20
CA LEU A 705 -9.37 -15.07 22.46
C LEU A 705 -8.73 -16.45 22.32
N VAL A 706 -7.70 -16.54 21.47
CA VAL A 706 -6.91 -17.75 21.23
C VAL A 706 -5.43 -17.43 21.38
N ASN A 707 -4.62 -18.44 21.71
CA ASN A 707 -3.17 -18.30 21.69
C ASN A 707 -2.66 -18.62 20.29
N PHE A 708 -1.89 -17.73 19.68
CA PHE A 708 -1.22 -18.00 18.42
C PHE A 708 0.20 -18.51 18.65
N ILE A 709 0.54 -19.59 17.95
CA ILE A 709 1.91 -20.09 17.83
C ILE A 709 2.64 -19.47 16.64
N LYS A 710 1.88 -18.85 15.72
CA LYS A 710 2.39 -17.97 14.67
C LYS A 710 1.64 -16.63 14.78
N PRO A 711 2.24 -15.64 15.47
CA PRO A 711 1.64 -14.31 15.67
C PRO A 711 1.35 -13.55 14.36
N THR A 712 0.49 -12.53 14.44
CA THR A 712 0.00 -11.74 13.30
C THR A 712 0.28 -10.24 13.43
N TYR A 713 1.52 -9.88 13.79
CA TYR A 713 1.96 -8.49 13.95
C TYR A 713 1.68 -7.59 12.72
N ASN A 714 0.87 -6.54 12.92
CA ASN A 714 0.34 -5.64 11.89
C ASN A 714 -0.37 -6.35 10.73
N ALA A 715 -1.02 -7.47 11.02
CA ALA A 715 -1.69 -8.30 10.03
C ALA A 715 -3.00 -8.87 10.57
N SER A 716 -3.79 -9.47 9.67
CA SER A 716 -5.05 -10.09 10.07
C SER A 716 -4.82 -11.38 10.86
N ASN A 717 -5.41 -11.48 12.06
CA ASN A 717 -5.45 -12.70 12.87
C ASN A 717 -6.11 -13.87 12.13
N ASN A 718 -6.94 -13.60 11.12
CA ASN A 718 -7.53 -14.66 10.30
C ASN A 718 -6.47 -15.50 9.56
N ASP A 719 -5.24 -14.98 9.40
CA ASP A 719 -4.10 -15.67 8.79
C ASP A 719 -3.17 -16.35 9.83
N GLY A 720 -3.42 -16.11 11.12
CA GLY A 720 -2.64 -16.66 12.24
C GLY A 720 -2.79 -18.17 12.39
N LYS A 721 -1.85 -18.80 13.10
CA LYS A 721 -1.93 -20.24 13.46
C LYS A 721 -2.04 -20.40 14.96
N GLN A 722 -3.09 -21.08 15.38
CA GLN A 722 -3.42 -21.27 16.79
C GLN A 722 -2.51 -22.33 17.42
N ARG A 723 -2.25 -22.17 18.71
CA ARG A 723 -1.59 -23.15 19.54
C ARG A 723 -2.56 -24.27 19.88
N VAL A 724 -2.12 -25.51 19.69
CA VAL A 724 -2.86 -26.69 20.15
C VAL A 724 -2.41 -27.05 21.56
N ASP A 725 -3.31 -26.97 22.53
CA ASP A 725 -3.01 -27.31 23.92
C ASP A 725 -2.98 -28.83 24.14
N LEU A 726 -2.01 -29.29 24.96
CA LEU A 726 -1.79 -30.69 25.29
C LEU A 726 -2.10 -30.95 26.77
N GLY A 727 -2.89 -31.97 27.06
CA GLY A 727 -3.10 -32.52 28.40
C GLY A 727 -2.28 -33.79 28.62
N PHE A 728 -1.70 -33.97 29.82
CA PHE A 728 -0.95 -35.18 30.20
C PHE A 728 -1.55 -35.77 31.48
N SER A 729 -1.78 -37.09 31.51
CA SER A 729 -2.32 -37.77 32.71
C SER A 729 -1.38 -37.77 33.91
N LYS A 730 -0.09 -37.53 33.67
CA LYS A 730 0.99 -37.44 34.65
C LYS A 730 1.89 -36.25 34.31
N THR A 731 2.21 -35.44 35.30
CA THR A 731 3.12 -34.29 35.15
C THR A 731 4.58 -34.76 35.07
N ARG A 732 5.46 -33.97 34.43
CA ARG A 732 6.92 -34.20 34.49
C ARG A 732 7.38 -34.30 35.94
N GLY A 733 8.27 -35.24 36.26
CA GLY A 733 8.71 -35.42 37.65
C GLY A 733 9.28 -36.79 37.98
N VAL A 734 9.41 -37.05 39.28
CA VAL A 734 9.96 -38.29 39.86
C VAL A 734 8.83 -39.20 40.33
N TYR A 735 8.91 -40.49 39.99
CA TYR A 735 7.92 -41.52 40.29
C TYR A 735 8.57 -42.76 40.88
N ASP A 736 7.84 -43.51 41.73
CA ASP A 736 8.39 -44.72 42.37
C ASP A 736 8.58 -45.88 41.39
N SER A 737 7.67 -46.02 40.42
CA SER A 737 7.68 -47.09 39.43
C SER A 737 6.99 -46.65 38.13
N GLY A 738 7.05 -47.50 37.10
CA GLY A 738 6.49 -47.21 35.77
C GLY A 738 4.96 -47.12 35.74
N PHE A 739 4.44 -46.47 34.70
CA PHE A 739 3.01 -46.21 34.51
C PHE A 739 2.68 -45.98 33.02
N ASP A 740 1.39 -45.94 32.68
CA ASP A 740 0.92 -45.57 31.34
C ASP A 740 0.56 -44.08 31.27
N LEU A 741 1.19 -43.36 30.34
CA LEU A 741 0.96 -41.94 30.09
C LEU A 741 -0.12 -41.74 29.03
N ALA A 742 -1.21 -41.08 29.38
CA ALA A 742 -2.23 -40.65 28.43
C ALA A 742 -2.04 -39.17 28.05
N ILE A 743 -2.27 -38.87 26.77
CA ILE A 743 -2.20 -37.51 26.20
C ILE A 743 -3.60 -37.14 25.69
N SER A 744 -4.11 -36.00 26.14
CA SER A 744 -5.41 -35.45 25.72
C SER A 744 -5.21 -34.26 24.79
N VAL A 745 -5.94 -34.23 23.68
CA VAL A 745 -5.91 -33.13 22.69
C VAL A 745 -7.32 -32.81 22.16
N PRO A 746 -7.51 -31.63 21.55
CA PRO A 746 -8.76 -31.32 20.87
C PRO A 746 -9.14 -32.34 19.78
N ALA A 747 -10.44 -32.41 19.46
CA ALA A 747 -10.94 -33.28 18.40
C ALA A 747 -10.37 -32.86 17.03
N GLY A 748 -10.02 -33.84 16.19
CA GLY A 748 -9.42 -33.59 14.87
C GLY A 748 -7.91 -33.35 14.89
N THR A 749 -7.27 -33.41 16.05
CA THR A 749 -5.81 -33.28 16.21
C THR A 749 -5.10 -34.63 16.10
N THR A 750 -3.98 -34.67 15.36
CA THR A 750 -3.05 -35.81 15.36
C THR A 750 -1.86 -35.52 16.27
N VAL A 751 -1.45 -36.49 17.08
CA VAL A 751 -0.31 -36.38 18.00
C VAL A 751 0.83 -37.30 17.57
N LYS A 752 2.04 -36.76 17.53
CA LYS A 752 3.29 -37.44 17.23
C LYS A 752 4.21 -37.36 18.45
N TYR A 753 4.86 -38.46 18.80
CA TYR A 753 5.80 -38.47 19.91
C TYR A 753 7.08 -39.25 19.62
N THR A 754 8.13 -38.95 20.37
CA THR A 754 9.40 -39.68 20.37
C THR A 754 9.89 -39.95 21.79
N LEU A 755 10.63 -41.04 21.95
CA LEU A 755 11.25 -41.50 23.21
C LEU A 755 12.79 -41.51 23.14
N ASN A 756 13.35 -41.13 22.00
CA ASN A 756 14.78 -41.25 21.69
C ASN A 756 15.47 -39.87 21.51
N GLY A 757 14.82 -38.79 21.93
CA GLY A 757 15.32 -37.42 21.79
C GLY A 757 15.05 -36.75 20.44
N LYS A 758 14.78 -37.50 19.37
CA LYS A 758 14.50 -36.93 18.04
C LYS A 758 13.33 -35.95 18.08
N THR A 759 13.43 -34.80 17.42
CA THR A 759 12.36 -33.81 17.37
C THR A 759 11.17 -34.33 16.56
N PRO A 760 9.97 -34.49 17.16
CA PRO A 760 8.78 -34.92 16.44
C PRO A 760 8.26 -33.79 15.52
N SER A 761 7.61 -34.18 14.44
CA SER A 761 6.95 -33.29 13.48
C SER A 761 5.76 -34.02 12.84
N ALA A 762 5.05 -33.38 11.91
CA ALA A 762 4.01 -34.07 11.14
C ALA A 762 4.52 -35.35 10.42
N THR A 763 5.81 -35.40 10.08
CA THR A 763 6.44 -36.52 9.36
C THR A 763 7.40 -37.36 10.20
N VAL A 764 7.78 -36.90 11.40
CA VAL A 764 8.75 -37.57 12.29
C VAL A 764 8.09 -37.96 13.61
N GLY A 765 8.24 -39.22 14.00
CA GLY A 765 7.75 -39.75 15.29
C GLY A 765 6.58 -40.73 15.16
N THR A 766 6.29 -41.40 16.27
CA THR A 766 5.21 -42.38 16.38
C THR A 766 3.88 -41.67 16.57
N VAL A 767 2.83 -42.11 15.86
CA VAL A 767 1.47 -41.59 16.08
C VAL A 767 0.95 -42.12 17.40
N TYR A 768 0.45 -41.23 18.26
CA TYR A 768 -0.19 -41.61 19.51
C TYR A 768 -1.61 -42.14 19.25
N THR A 769 -1.83 -43.42 19.54
CA THR A 769 -3.14 -44.08 19.38
C THR A 769 -3.64 -44.76 20.66
N ALA A 770 -2.79 -44.88 21.68
CA ALA A 770 -3.08 -45.48 22.99
C ALA A 770 -2.07 -44.94 24.03
N PRO A 771 -2.34 -45.03 25.34
CA PRO A 771 -1.41 -44.64 26.40
C PRO A 771 0.02 -45.20 26.20
N ILE A 772 1.03 -44.36 26.49
CA ILE A 772 2.45 -44.69 26.31
C ILE A 772 2.99 -45.31 27.60
N ALA A 773 3.47 -46.55 27.53
CA ALA A 773 4.07 -47.23 28.67
C ALA A 773 5.44 -46.63 29.03
N ILE A 774 5.55 -46.03 30.21
CA ILE A 774 6.80 -45.52 30.81
C ILE A 774 7.36 -46.62 31.72
N SER A 775 8.09 -47.57 31.16
CA SER A 775 8.69 -48.69 31.93
C SER A 775 10.11 -48.42 32.44
N LYS A 776 10.71 -47.32 31.99
CA LYS A 776 12.03 -46.82 32.40
C LYS A 776 12.04 -45.30 32.36
N THR A 777 13.01 -44.67 33.04
CA THR A 777 13.21 -43.22 32.96
C THR A 777 13.31 -42.78 31.50
N SER A 778 12.47 -41.84 31.11
CA SER A 778 12.27 -41.47 29.71
C SER A 778 12.01 -39.97 29.57
N ALA A 779 12.56 -39.38 28.52
CA ALA A 779 12.16 -38.06 28.04
C ALA A 779 11.27 -38.24 26.80
N ILE A 780 10.01 -37.82 26.90
CA ILE A 780 9.05 -37.81 25.80
C ILE A 780 9.06 -36.44 25.15
N LYS A 781 9.16 -36.37 23.83
CA LYS A 781 8.83 -35.16 23.06
C LYS A 781 7.51 -35.39 22.33
N VAL A 782 6.63 -34.40 22.34
CA VAL A 782 5.30 -34.44 21.72
C VAL A 782 5.13 -33.26 20.77
N TYR A 783 4.52 -33.53 19.61
CA TYR A 783 4.07 -32.53 18.64
C TYR A 783 2.67 -32.90 18.16
N ALA A 784 1.71 -31.99 18.31
CA ALA A 784 0.34 -32.18 17.84
C ALA A 784 0.00 -31.14 16.77
N TYR A 785 -0.81 -31.54 15.79
CA TYR A 785 -1.22 -30.69 14.68
C TYR A 785 -2.60 -31.07 14.11
N ASP A 786 -3.24 -30.13 13.44
CA ASP A 786 -4.50 -30.34 12.73
C ASP A 786 -4.38 -30.03 11.21
N ALA A 787 -5.48 -30.20 10.48
CA ALA A 787 -5.54 -29.95 9.03
C ALA A 787 -5.50 -28.45 8.66
N ALA A 788 -5.82 -27.55 9.59
CA ALA A 788 -5.76 -26.10 9.39
C ALA A 788 -4.34 -25.54 9.57
N GLY A 789 -3.40 -26.38 10.01
CA GLY A 789 -2.01 -26.02 10.27
C GLY A 789 -1.76 -25.46 11.68
N ASN A 790 -2.74 -25.55 12.58
CA ASN A 790 -2.54 -25.25 14.00
C ASN A 790 -1.69 -26.35 14.62
N ASN A 791 -0.83 -26.00 15.57
CA ASN A 791 0.05 -26.98 16.20
C ASN A 791 0.47 -26.61 17.63
N SER A 792 0.98 -27.60 18.38
CA SER A 792 1.37 -27.42 19.78
C SER A 792 2.77 -26.85 19.99
N GLY A 793 3.57 -26.74 18.93
CA GLY A 793 5.03 -26.75 19.04
C GLY A 793 5.53 -28.07 19.62
N VAL A 794 6.83 -28.17 19.89
CA VAL A 794 7.42 -29.37 20.48
C VAL A 794 7.49 -29.20 22.00
N VAL A 795 6.83 -30.09 22.72
CA VAL A 795 6.81 -30.09 24.19
C VAL A 795 7.53 -31.32 24.72
N ALA A 796 8.50 -31.14 25.62
CA ALA A 796 9.23 -32.23 26.26
C ALA A 796 8.79 -32.44 27.72
N HIS A 797 8.57 -33.71 28.09
CA HIS A 797 8.22 -34.16 29.44
C HIS A 797 9.16 -35.29 29.86
N THR A 798 9.90 -35.07 30.95
CA THR A 798 10.76 -36.10 31.54
C THR A 798 10.09 -36.77 32.74
N TYR A 799 10.11 -38.10 32.74
CA TYR A 799 9.60 -38.96 33.80
C TYR A 799 10.76 -39.79 34.36
N VAL A 800 11.19 -39.49 35.58
CA VAL A 800 12.30 -40.18 36.26
C VAL A 800 11.73 -41.22 37.21
N LEU A 801 12.18 -42.47 37.09
CA LEU A 801 11.71 -43.57 37.94
C LEU A 801 12.76 -43.91 39.01
N ARG A 802 12.37 -43.94 40.28
CA ARG A 802 13.25 -44.31 41.40
C ARG A 802 13.72 -45.76 41.30
N ASN A 803 12.89 -46.66 40.76
CA ASN A 803 13.25 -48.05 40.53
C ASN A 803 13.99 -48.31 39.21
N ASN A 804 14.48 -47.26 38.51
CA ASN A 804 15.13 -47.40 37.20
C ASN A 804 16.50 -48.11 37.26
N TYR A 805 17.05 -48.37 38.45
CA TYR A 805 18.37 -48.99 38.64
C TYR A 805 18.60 -50.23 37.77
N ALA A 806 17.60 -51.09 37.59
CA ALA A 806 17.72 -52.29 36.75
C ALA A 806 17.94 -51.96 35.25
N ASN A 807 17.40 -50.84 34.78
CA ASN A 807 17.48 -50.39 33.39
C ASN A 807 18.77 -49.60 33.08
N GLU A 808 19.56 -49.24 34.09
CA GLU A 808 20.84 -48.57 33.92
C GLU A 808 21.92 -49.57 33.45
N THR A 809 22.39 -49.48 32.20
CA THR A 809 23.29 -50.52 31.63
C THR A 809 24.73 -50.03 31.45
N THR A 810 25.69 -50.97 31.44
CA THR A 810 27.13 -50.71 31.22
C THR A 810 27.53 -50.78 29.73
N ALA A 811 26.58 -51.01 28.81
CA ALA A 811 26.88 -51.39 27.42
C ALA A 811 27.24 -50.22 26.48
N ASP A 812 27.00 -48.96 26.89
CA ASP A 812 27.11 -47.77 26.03
C ASP A 812 28.57 -47.23 25.84
N GLY A 813 29.59 -48.09 25.87
CA GLY A 813 30.94 -47.78 25.35
C GLY A 813 31.89 -46.98 26.24
N TYR A 814 31.48 -46.63 27.46
CA TYR A 814 32.36 -46.12 28.51
C TYR A 814 32.01 -46.91 29.78
N TRP A 815 32.92 -47.09 30.73
CA TRP A 815 32.63 -47.77 31.99
C TRP A 815 31.75 -46.89 32.90
N GLN A 816 30.61 -46.41 32.39
CA GLN A 816 29.75 -45.36 32.96
C GLN A 816 29.20 -45.77 34.30
N TRP A 817 28.84 -47.04 34.39
CA TRP A 817 28.33 -47.71 35.57
C TRP A 817 29.38 -48.66 36.15
N TYR A 818 30.68 -48.34 36.05
CA TYR A 818 31.78 -49.20 36.52
C TYR A 818 31.59 -49.65 37.97
N TYR A 819 31.17 -48.74 38.84
CA TYR A 819 30.94 -49.00 40.26
C TYR A 819 29.49 -49.35 40.58
N LYS A 820 28.69 -49.80 39.60
CA LYS A 820 27.28 -50.15 39.82
C LYS A 820 27.07 -51.24 40.87
N SER A 821 27.98 -52.20 40.94
CA SER A 821 27.97 -53.24 41.98
C SER A 821 28.21 -52.71 43.39
N ASN A 822 28.72 -51.47 43.53
CA ASN A 822 29.04 -50.89 44.84
C ASN A 822 27.86 -50.15 45.47
N ILE A 823 26.73 -50.03 44.77
CA ILE A 823 25.49 -49.45 45.31
C ILE A 823 24.30 -50.36 45.03
N THR A 824 23.32 -50.31 45.91
CA THR A 824 22.05 -51.03 45.82
C THR A 824 21.00 -50.23 45.06
N ALA A 825 19.93 -50.90 44.64
CA ALA A 825 18.77 -50.23 44.05
C ALA A 825 18.11 -49.23 45.02
N ALA A 826 18.15 -49.50 46.32
CA ALA A 826 17.61 -48.61 47.35
C ALA A 826 18.45 -47.32 47.47
N GLU A 827 19.79 -47.44 47.48
CA GLU A 827 20.69 -46.28 47.49
C GLU A 827 20.57 -45.44 46.22
N TYR A 828 20.38 -46.06 45.04
CA TYR A 828 20.06 -45.33 43.81
C TYR A 828 18.74 -44.55 43.94
N ALA A 829 17.67 -45.22 44.40
CA ALA A 829 16.36 -44.61 44.56
C ALA A 829 16.39 -43.42 45.54
N GLN A 830 17.15 -43.56 46.63
CA GLN A 830 17.41 -42.50 47.60
C GLN A 830 18.15 -41.33 46.95
N ALA A 831 19.27 -41.57 46.27
CA ALA A 831 20.08 -40.53 45.65
C ALA A 831 19.34 -39.70 44.58
N ILE A 832 18.42 -40.31 43.83
CA ILE A 832 17.53 -39.61 42.89
C ILE A 832 16.59 -38.62 43.60
N GLY A 833 16.25 -38.88 44.87
CA GLY A 833 15.38 -38.04 45.68
C GLY A 833 16.08 -36.96 46.51
N GLU A 834 17.41 -36.99 46.64
CA GLU A 834 18.14 -36.10 47.55
C GLU A 834 18.51 -34.74 46.96
N VAL A 835 18.64 -34.65 45.63
CA VAL A 835 18.99 -33.41 44.92
C VAL A 835 18.08 -33.18 43.72
N PRO A 836 17.89 -31.92 43.29
CA PRO A 836 17.07 -31.58 42.13
C PRO A 836 17.60 -32.23 40.86
N ILE A 837 16.74 -32.35 39.85
CA ILE A 837 17.08 -32.97 38.57
C ILE A 837 17.06 -31.91 37.47
N VAL A 838 18.11 -31.87 36.65
CA VAL A 838 18.11 -31.17 35.36
C VAL A 838 17.98 -32.23 34.27
N SER A 839 16.91 -32.16 33.47
CA SER A 839 16.78 -32.97 32.26
C SER A 839 16.94 -32.10 31.01
N VAL A 840 17.89 -32.46 30.16
CA VAL A 840 18.14 -31.80 28.87
C VAL A 840 17.65 -32.73 27.77
N THR A 841 16.71 -32.25 26.95
CA THR A 841 16.19 -33.02 25.82
C THR A 841 16.57 -32.33 24.52
N THR A 842 17.22 -33.04 23.61
CA THR A 842 17.76 -32.49 22.35
C THR A 842 17.75 -33.55 21.24
N ASN A 843 17.73 -33.11 19.98
CA ASN A 843 17.55 -33.97 18.80
C ASN A 843 18.65 -35.05 18.63
N ALA A 844 19.84 -34.78 19.16
CA ALA A 844 20.99 -35.68 19.16
C ALA A 844 21.81 -35.49 20.45
N GLU A 845 22.82 -36.33 20.71
CA GLU A 845 23.73 -36.10 21.84
C GLU A 845 24.39 -34.69 21.74
N PRO A 846 24.49 -33.93 22.85
CA PRO A 846 25.13 -32.63 22.84
C PRO A 846 26.58 -32.67 22.30
N ASN A 847 26.95 -31.64 21.55
CA ASN A 847 28.30 -31.45 21.01
C ASN A 847 28.81 -30.03 21.34
N THR A 848 29.98 -29.62 20.84
CA THR A 848 30.60 -28.32 21.16
C THR A 848 29.94 -27.11 20.50
N ILE A 849 28.99 -27.33 19.59
CA ILE A 849 28.19 -26.30 18.91
C ILE A 849 26.85 -26.17 19.62
N TRP A 850 26.35 -24.94 19.74
CA TRP A 850 25.02 -24.69 20.26
C TRP A 850 23.96 -25.43 19.42
N ALA A 851 23.15 -26.24 20.08
CA ALA A 851 22.04 -26.96 19.47
C ALA A 851 20.75 -26.70 20.24
N GLU A 852 19.62 -26.69 19.53
CA GLU A 852 18.30 -26.59 20.13
C GLU A 852 18.07 -27.74 21.12
N ALA A 853 17.52 -27.37 22.26
CA ALA A 853 17.16 -28.26 23.34
C ALA A 853 15.95 -27.73 24.09
N SER A 854 15.49 -28.51 25.05
CA SER A 854 14.61 -28.06 26.11
C SER A 854 15.18 -28.52 27.45
N VAL A 855 15.04 -27.67 28.46
CA VAL A 855 15.52 -27.93 29.82
C VAL A 855 14.32 -28.05 30.75
N GLU A 856 14.34 -29.09 31.56
CA GLU A 856 13.43 -29.29 32.68
C GLU A 856 14.23 -29.29 33.97
N TYR A 857 13.87 -28.42 34.91
CA TYR A 857 14.40 -28.42 36.27
C TYR A 857 13.32 -28.93 37.23
N ILE A 858 13.50 -30.16 37.69
CA ILE A 858 12.59 -30.85 38.60
C ILE A 858 13.15 -30.66 40.01
N ASP A 859 12.51 -29.78 40.77
CA ASP A 859 12.96 -29.32 42.10
C ASP A 859 11.96 -29.74 43.20
N ASN A 860 10.71 -29.99 42.81
CA ASN A 860 9.62 -30.33 43.72
C ASN A 860 9.76 -31.71 44.38
N ASN A 861 10.66 -32.56 43.87
CA ASN A 861 11.00 -33.84 44.47
C ASN A 861 11.82 -33.67 45.76
N VAL A 862 12.53 -32.55 45.90
CA VAL A 862 13.36 -32.23 47.08
C VAL A 862 12.68 -31.18 47.95
N TYR A 863 12.18 -30.11 47.35
CA TYR A 863 11.64 -28.97 48.07
C TYR A 863 10.11 -28.90 47.90
N SER A 864 9.40 -29.43 48.89
CA SER A 864 7.94 -29.38 48.94
C SER A 864 7.46 -27.93 48.82
N GLY A 865 6.66 -27.64 47.79
CA GLY A 865 6.11 -26.30 47.51
C GLY A 865 6.77 -25.54 46.36
N ARG A 866 7.96 -25.95 45.89
CA ARG A 866 8.55 -25.40 44.65
C ARG A 866 7.89 -26.02 43.41
N LYS A 867 7.76 -25.22 42.34
CA LYS A 867 7.26 -25.69 41.03
C LYS A 867 8.43 -26.18 40.17
N ASN A 868 8.17 -27.12 39.26
CA ASN A 868 9.17 -27.51 38.26
C ASN A 868 9.24 -26.43 37.16
N PHE A 869 10.44 -26.20 36.62
CA PHE A 869 10.67 -25.27 35.52
C PHE A 869 10.84 -26.01 34.20
N PHE A 870 10.30 -25.43 33.12
CA PHE A 870 10.50 -25.89 31.75
C PHE A 870 10.75 -24.69 30.85
N SER A 871 11.73 -24.81 29.97
CA SER A 871 11.94 -23.86 28.89
C SER A 871 12.60 -24.53 27.69
N ASN A 872 12.35 -23.99 26.49
CA ASN A 872 13.25 -24.24 25.37
C ASN A 872 14.59 -23.55 25.65
N SER A 873 15.65 -24.06 25.05
CA SER A 873 16.99 -23.54 25.28
C SER A 873 17.92 -23.92 24.14
N LEU A 874 19.14 -23.39 24.16
CA LEU A 874 20.27 -24.01 23.48
C LEU A 874 21.13 -24.78 24.48
N THR A 875 21.79 -25.84 24.01
CA THR A 875 22.78 -26.57 24.80
C THR A 875 24.03 -26.86 23.99
N LYS A 876 25.18 -26.91 24.68
CA LYS A 876 26.45 -27.40 24.11
C LYS A 876 27.32 -28.01 25.20
N LYS A 877 28.29 -28.82 24.79
CA LYS A 877 29.44 -29.23 25.59
C LYS A 877 30.40 -28.05 25.78
N PHE A 878 31.06 -27.96 26.93
CA PHE A 878 32.12 -26.99 27.19
C PHE A 878 33.26 -27.60 28.03
N GLY A 879 34.36 -26.87 28.21
CA GLY A 879 35.57 -27.34 28.88
C GLY A 879 36.61 -27.90 27.89
N GLN A 880 37.72 -28.43 28.40
CA GLN A 880 38.78 -29.04 27.61
C GLN A 880 38.69 -30.57 27.69
N GLU A 881 39.22 -31.18 28.76
CA GLU A 881 39.23 -32.64 28.94
C GLU A 881 37.82 -33.22 29.10
N SER A 882 36.93 -32.45 29.73
CA SER A 882 35.55 -32.89 29.97
C SER A 882 34.74 -33.08 28.68
N LEU A 883 35.18 -32.55 27.53
CA LEU A 883 34.55 -32.79 26.23
C LEU A 883 34.60 -34.26 25.81
N GLY A 884 35.66 -34.97 26.20
CA GLY A 884 35.87 -36.38 25.92
C GLY A 884 35.20 -37.33 26.93
N PHE A 885 34.55 -36.79 27.97
CA PHE A 885 33.89 -37.59 28.98
C PHE A 885 32.50 -38.04 28.51
N TYR A 886 32.08 -39.21 28.95
CA TYR A 886 30.70 -39.66 28.74
C TYR A 886 29.69 -38.71 29.39
N ASN A 887 30.05 -38.16 30.56
CA ASN A 887 29.29 -37.12 31.23
C ASN A 887 29.98 -35.75 31.00
N PRO A 888 29.86 -35.14 29.82
CA PRO A 888 30.52 -33.89 29.51
C PRO A 888 29.97 -32.75 30.39
N ASN A 889 30.72 -31.66 30.48
CA ASN A 889 30.18 -30.41 30.99
C ASN A 889 29.21 -29.82 29.97
N LEU A 890 28.05 -29.33 30.42
CA LEU A 890 27.02 -28.76 29.53
C LEU A 890 26.72 -27.31 29.89
N LYS A 891 26.66 -26.45 28.88
CA LYS A 891 26.10 -25.10 28.97
C LYS A 891 24.65 -25.13 28.50
N LEU A 892 23.81 -24.36 29.17
CA LEU A 892 22.41 -24.11 28.83
C LEU A 892 22.26 -22.61 28.59
N LYS A 893 21.63 -22.20 27.48
CA LYS A 893 21.38 -20.80 27.15
C LYS A 893 19.89 -20.57 26.87
N PHE A 894 19.32 -19.56 27.50
CA PHE A 894 17.92 -19.15 27.39
C PHE A 894 17.87 -17.76 26.75
N ASN A 895 17.69 -17.71 25.43
CA ASN A 895 17.59 -16.47 24.67
C ASN A 895 16.73 -16.64 23.40
N SER A 896 16.52 -15.53 22.70
CA SER A 896 15.64 -15.44 21.53
C SER A 896 16.01 -16.41 20.40
N ASP A 897 17.29 -16.79 20.27
CA ASP A 897 17.76 -17.84 19.34
C ASP A 897 17.04 -19.19 19.55
N SER A 898 16.64 -19.49 20.80
CA SER A 898 15.88 -20.69 21.16
C SER A 898 14.37 -20.45 21.27
N GLY A 899 13.90 -19.28 20.84
CA GLY A 899 12.50 -18.89 20.92
C GLY A 899 12.00 -18.68 22.36
N VAL A 900 12.86 -18.21 23.28
CA VAL A 900 12.49 -17.84 24.66
C VAL A 900 13.25 -16.60 25.15
N LYS A 901 12.82 -15.97 26.25
CA LYS A 901 13.63 -14.97 26.98
C LYS A 901 14.52 -15.68 28.02
N LYS A 902 15.23 -14.89 28.84
CA LYS A 902 16.01 -15.42 29.98
C LYS A 902 15.12 -16.26 30.90
N ALA A 903 15.69 -17.28 31.50
CA ALA A 903 14.96 -18.10 32.46
C ALA A 903 14.68 -17.28 33.71
N ASN A 904 13.41 -17.15 34.08
CA ASN A 904 12.98 -16.53 35.33
C ASN A 904 12.57 -17.62 36.34
N TYR A 905 13.53 -18.12 37.12
CA TYR A 905 13.32 -19.16 38.11
C TYR A 905 14.44 -19.16 39.17
N ALA A 906 14.09 -19.36 40.43
CA ALA A 906 15.03 -19.46 41.54
C ALA A 906 15.79 -20.81 41.52
N PHE A 907 16.80 -20.93 40.65
CA PHE A 907 17.62 -22.15 40.53
C PHE A 907 18.51 -22.41 41.76
N PHE A 908 18.85 -21.35 42.48
CA PHE A 908 19.76 -21.37 43.64
C PHE A 908 19.04 -20.89 44.90
N ASP A 909 19.51 -21.33 46.06
CA ASP A 909 19.08 -20.80 47.36
C ASP A 909 19.89 -19.55 47.70
N ASP A 910 19.29 -18.64 48.47
CA ASP A 910 20.01 -17.51 49.04
C ASP A 910 21.09 -17.99 50.01
N TYR A 911 22.29 -17.40 49.91
CA TYR A 911 23.36 -17.67 50.85
C TYR A 911 23.24 -16.72 52.06
N PRO A 912 23.33 -17.21 53.31
CA PRO A 912 23.19 -16.35 54.48
C PRO A 912 24.20 -15.21 54.49
N ASN A 913 23.71 -13.97 54.61
CA ASN A 913 24.50 -12.73 54.61
C ASN A 913 25.37 -12.51 53.35
N ASP A 914 24.97 -13.07 52.20
CA ASP A 914 25.64 -12.76 50.95
C ASP A 914 25.58 -11.25 50.66
N ALA A 915 26.66 -10.71 50.13
CA ALA A 915 26.72 -9.30 49.74
C ALA A 915 25.98 -9.03 48.42
N PHE A 916 25.64 -10.08 47.68
CA PHE A 916 24.99 -10.02 46.37
C PHE A 916 23.74 -10.91 46.36
N GLU A 917 22.59 -10.32 46.04
CA GLU A 917 21.33 -11.05 45.96
C GLU A 917 21.29 -12.00 44.76
N ASN A 918 20.49 -13.06 44.86
CA ASN A 918 20.24 -13.96 43.75
C ASN A 918 19.12 -13.39 42.86
N PRO A 919 19.38 -13.03 41.59
CA PRO A 919 18.47 -12.20 40.80
C PRO A 919 17.29 -12.99 40.22
N GLY A 920 17.30 -14.32 40.30
CA GLY A 920 16.22 -15.20 39.78
C GLY A 920 16.09 -15.25 38.25
N LYS A 921 16.60 -14.25 37.52
CA LYS A 921 16.73 -14.23 36.06
C LYS A 921 18.13 -14.68 35.63
N ILE A 922 18.18 -15.63 34.70
CA ILE A 922 19.42 -16.22 34.22
C ILE A 922 19.36 -16.48 32.72
N GLN A 923 20.35 -16.00 31.98
CA GLN A 923 20.48 -16.34 30.56
C GLN A 923 21.27 -17.63 30.35
N THR A 924 22.37 -17.81 31.08
CA THR A 924 23.26 -18.97 30.90
C THR A 924 23.49 -19.72 32.22
N LEU A 925 23.37 -21.05 32.17
CA LEU A 925 23.68 -21.96 33.27
C LEU A 925 24.75 -22.97 32.81
N GLU A 926 25.57 -23.39 33.75
CA GLU A 926 26.61 -24.40 33.54
C GLU A 926 26.38 -25.62 34.42
N LEU A 927 26.41 -26.81 33.82
CA LEU A 927 26.38 -28.10 34.48
C LEU A 927 27.79 -28.67 34.49
N LYS A 928 28.57 -28.24 35.49
CA LYS A 928 29.99 -28.55 35.61
C LYS A 928 30.21 -29.86 36.37
N GLN A 929 31.20 -30.61 35.92
CA GLN A 929 32.00 -31.53 36.72
C GLN A 929 33.46 -31.13 36.56
N GLY A 930 34.26 -31.37 37.60
CA GLY A 930 35.70 -31.15 37.52
C GLY A 930 36.36 -32.06 36.48
N GLN A 931 37.44 -31.59 35.87
CA GLN A 931 38.30 -32.31 34.94
C GLN A 931 39.43 -33.06 35.67
N ASP A 932 39.96 -32.49 36.76
CA ASP A 932 41.12 -33.06 37.45
C ASP A 932 40.77 -34.21 38.37
N ASN A 933 41.36 -35.37 38.06
CA ASN A 933 41.18 -36.65 38.75
C ASN A 933 39.71 -37.13 38.83
N ALA A 934 38.81 -36.55 38.04
CA ALA A 934 37.44 -37.00 37.90
C ALA A 934 37.40 -38.31 37.13
N SER A 935 36.81 -39.35 37.73
CA SER A 935 36.61 -40.60 37.00
C SER A 935 35.61 -40.38 35.86
N ARG A 936 35.90 -40.89 34.64
CA ARG A 936 35.05 -40.77 33.43
C ARG A 936 33.72 -41.56 33.51
N ASN A 937 33.07 -41.61 34.67
CA ASN A 937 31.87 -42.39 34.97
C ASN A 937 30.80 -41.57 35.73
N VAL A 938 29.61 -42.15 35.96
CA VAL A 938 28.45 -41.43 36.54
C VAL A 938 28.57 -41.16 38.05
N TYR A 939 29.46 -41.87 38.76
CA TYR A 939 29.63 -41.77 40.21
C TYR A 939 30.58 -40.65 40.61
N ASN A 940 31.68 -40.51 39.87
CA ASN A 940 32.72 -39.52 40.09
C ASN A 940 33.05 -39.27 41.57
N ILE A 941 33.69 -40.28 42.20
CA ILE A 941 34.03 -40.34 43.62
C ILE A 941 35.35 -39.60 43.91
N GLY A 942 35.28 -38.31 44.25
CA GLY A 942 36.46 -37.53 44.61
C GLY A 942 36.12 -36.25 45.35
N PHE A 943 36.95 -35.87 46.33
CA PHE A 943 36.80 -34.63 47.11
C PHE A 943 36.78 -33.37 46.21
N MET A 944 37.54 -33.39 45.12
CA MET A 944 37.64 -32.32 44.12
C MET A 944 36.33 -32.03 43.40
N ARG A 945 35.32 -32.88 43.55
CA ARG A 945 33.96 -32.61 43.08
C ARG A 945 33.27 -31.50 43.87
N PHE A 946 33.62 -31.35 45.15
CA PHE A 946 32.99 -30.40 46.07
C PHE A 946 33.72 -29.06 46.11
N SER A 947 34.93 -28.98 45.55
CA SER A 947 35.80 -27.80 45.62
C SER A 947 35.12 -26.56 45.06
N GLU A 948 34.41 -26.68 43.93
CA GLU A 948 33.67 -25.55 43.33
C GLU A 948 32.67 -24.91 44.30
N LYS A 949 31.82 -25.73 44.92
CA LYS A 949 30.83 -25.22 45.86
C LYS A 949 31.49 -24.64 47.11
N ILE A 950 32.55 -25.28 47.61
CA ILE A 950 33.28 -24.83 48.80
C ILE A 950 33.98 -23.50 48.51
N SER A 951 34.71 -23.39 47.41
CA SER A 951 35.45 -22.18 47.01
C SER A 951 34.52 -21.00 46.73
N MET A 952 33.37 -21.23 46.06
CA MET A 952 32.40 -20.15 45.85
C MET A 952 31.77 -19.68 47.16
N ASN A 953 31.40 -20.60 48.05
CA ASN A 953 30.86 -20.24 49.37
C ASN A 953 31.89 -19.47 50.22
N LEU A 954 33.16 -19.89 50.21
CA LEU A 954 34.23 -19.17 50.90
C LEU A 954 34.38 -17.74 50.35
N GLN A 955 34.33 -17.56 49.03
CA GLN A 955 34.39 -16.22 48.44
C GLN A 955 33.20 -15.34 48.89
N LYS A 956 31.99 -15.90 49.01
CA LYS A 956 30.80 -15.20 49.56
C LYS A 956 30.99 -14.81 51.02
N GLU A 957 31.53 -15.72 51.85
CA GLU A 957 31.84 -15.44 53.26
C GLU A 957 32.90 -14.34 53.43
N MET A 958 33.79 -14.17 52.45
CA MET A 958 34.75 -13.06 52.39
C MET A 958 34.11 -11.74 51.88
N GLY A 959 32.80 -11.74 51.60
CA GLY A 959 32.07 -10.60 51.03
C GLY A 959 32.44 -10.29 49.58
N LYS A 960 32.95 -11.29 48.83
CA LYS A 960 33.23 -11.16 47.39
C LYS A 960 32.03 -11.63 46.57
N TYR A 961 31.90 -11.11 45.35
CA TYR A 961 30.98 -11.71 44.38
C TYR A 961 31.54 -13.07 43.94
N ALA A 962 30.70 -14.10 43.96
CA ALA A 962 31.04 -15.45 43.55
C ALA A 962 29.82 -16.14 42.93
N LEU A 963 30.06 -17.21 42.17
CA LEU A 963 28.99 -17.95 41.51
C LEU A 963 28.07 -18.63 42.53
N ASN A 964 26.78 -18.65 42.22
CA ASN A 964 25.82 -19.49 42.90
C ASN A 964 26.00 -20.93 42.43
N THR A 965 26.03 -21.88 43.36
CA THR A 965 26.28 -23.30 43.03
C THR A 965 25.29 -24.23 43.73
N ARG A 966 24.93 -25.33 43.05
CA ARG A 966 24.03 -26.36 43.57
C ARG A 966 24.35 -27.73 42.97
N TYR A 967 24.15 -28.80 43.75
CA TYR A 967 24.24 -30.15 43.21
C TYR A 967 22.93 -30.58 42.58
N ILE A 968 23.00 -31.19 41.40
CA ILE A 968 21.85 -31.70 40.65
C ILE A 968 22.12 -33.07 40.05
N ASN A 969 21.07 -33.85 39.81
CA ASN A 969 21.10 -35.06 38.98
C ASN A 969 20.86 -34.67 37.51
N LEU A 970 21.77 -35.03 36.59
CA LEU A 970 21.62 -34.73 35.17
C LEU A 970 21.02 -35.91 34.41
N PHE A 971 20.03 -35.63 33.56
CA PHE A 971 19.54 -36.52 32.52
C PHE A 971 19.68 -35.88 31.15
N VAL A 972 20.10 -36.66 30.15
CA VAL A 972 20.12 -36.22 28.74
C VAL A 972 19.32 -37.22 27.93
N ASN A 973 18.25 -36.76 27.27
CA ASN A 973 17.33 -37.61 26.50
C ASN A 973 16.84 -38.85 27.29
N GLY A 974 16.54 -38.66 28.58
CA GLY A 974 16.08 -39.72 29.48
C GLY A 974 17.18 -40.65 30.02
N LYS A 975 18.44 -40.48 29.60
CA LYS A 975 19.57 -41.25 30.14
C LYS A 975 20.19 -40.54 31.34
N TYR A 976 20.42 -41.25 32.44
CA TYR A 976 21.14 -40.67 33.58
C TYR A 976 22.59 -40.38 33.19
N ARG A 977 23.05 -39.19 33.58
CA ARG A 977 24.41 -38.73 33.33
C ARG A 977 25.22 -38.57 34.62
N GLY A 978 24.62 -38.76 35.78
CA GLY A 978 25.30 -38.58 37.06
C GLY A 978 24.99 -37.25 37.70
N LEU A 979 25.52 -37.06 38.90
CA LEU A 979 25.44 -35.80 39.64
C LEU A 979 26.28 -34.72 38.89
N LYS A 980 25.94 -33.44 39.03
CA LYS A 980 26.66 -32.26 38.51
C LYS A 980 26.61 -31.10 39.50
N THR A 981 27.54 -30.17 39.38
CA THR A 981 27.46 -28.84 39.99
C THR A 981 26.81 -27.90 38.98
N LEU A 982 25.54 -27.56 39.22
CA LEU A 982 24.88 -26.44 38.56
C LEU A 982 25.48 -25.14 39.07
N ARG A 983 25.85 -24.23 38.17
CA ARG A 983 26.29 -22.88 38.51
C ARG A 983 25.81 -21.86 37.48
N ASN A 984 25.70 -20.59 37.87
CA ASN A 984 25.65 -19.48 36.92
C ASN A 984 27.07 -19.22 36.36
N ASP A 985 27.25 -18.16 35.58
CA ASP A 985 28.55 -17.78 35.05
C ASP A 985 28.86 -16.29 35.26
N PHE A 986 30.06 -15.88 34.87
CA PHE A 986 30.53 -14.49 34.93
C PHE A 986 30.27 -13.72 33.63
N ASN A 987 29.44 -14.23 32.71
CA ASN A 987 29.21 -13.57 31.43
C ASN A 987 28.41 -12.28 31.61
N PRO A 988 28.66 -11.25 30.79
CA PRO A 988 27.95 -9.96 30.87
C PRO A 988 26.43 -10.08 31.01
N ASN A 989 25.82 -11.01 30.27
CA ASN A 989 24.38 -11.23 30.23
C ASN A 989 23.77 -11.73 31.56
N ASN A 990 24.58 -12.28 32.45
CA ASN A 990 24.17 -12.61 33.83
C ASN A 990 24.64 -11.53 34.82
N LEU A 991 25.68 -10.75 34.50
CA LEU A 991 26.14 -9.63 35.34
C LEU A 991 25.13 -8.49 35.38
N GLU A 992 24.44 -8.20 34.27
CA GLU A 992 23.41 -7.16 34.25
C GLU A 992 22.33 -7.37 35.31
N GLU A 993 21.93 -8.62 35.55
CA GLU A 993 20.90 -8.97 36.53
C GLU A 993 21.37 -8.74 37.97
N ILE A 994 22.69 -8.77 38.21
CA ILE A 994 23.29 -8.55 39.52
C ILE A 994 23.61 -7.07 39.76
N PHE A 995 24.10 -6.38 38.73
CA PHE A 995 24.73 -5.05 38.86
C PHE A 995 23.92 -3.91 38.23
N GLY A 996 22.84 -4.19 37.49
CA GLY A 996 21.79 -3.22 37.16
C GLY A 996 22.01 -2.29 35.95
N ASP A 997 22.92 -2.63 35.04
CA ASP A 997 23.12 -1.93 33.75
C ASP A 997 23.02 -2.94 32.58
N ASP A 998 23.07 -2.50 31.33
CA ASP A 998 22.98 -3.34 30.12
C ASP A 998 24.20 -4.28 29.96
N ASP A 999 24.01 -5.50 29.46
CA ASP A 999 25.09 -6.47 29.26
C ASP A 999 26.27 -5.92 28.42
N ASN A 1000 26.01 -5.07 27.43
CA ASN A 1000 27.06 -4.45 26.60
C ASN A 1000 27.96 -3.50 27.39
N ASN A 1001 27.54 -3.09 28.59
CA ASN A 1001 28.31 -2.23 29.48
C ASN A 1001 29.23 -2.99 30.44
N TYR A 1002 29.25 -4.32 30.42
CA TYR A 1002 30.17 -5.12 31.21
C TYR A 1002 31.27 -5.77 30.36
N THR A 1003 32.38 -6.09 31.02
CA THR A 1003 33.47 -6.90 30.45
C THR A 1003 33.84 -8.01 31.42
N LYS A 1004 33.93 -9.24 30.91
CA LYS A 1004 34.53 -10.40 31.57
C LYS A 1004 35.88 -10.70 30.93
N VAL A 1005 36.91 -10.78 31.76
CA VAL A 1005 38.28 -11.13 31.35
C VAL A 1005 38.56 -12.54 31.86
N ASN A 1006 38.87 -13.43 30.93
CA ASN A 1006 39.35 -14.77 31.23
C ASN A 1006 40.84 -14.70 31.66
N LEU A 1007 41.12 -15.15 32.88
CA LEU A 1007 42.45 -15.29 33.46
C LEU A 1007 42.70 -16.76 33.80
N GLN A 1008 42.36 -17.67 32.89
CA GLN A 1008 42.63 -19.10 33.03
C GLN A 1008 43.91 -19.52 32.28
N ASP A 1009 44.63 -20.49 32.82
CA ASP A 1009 45.79 -21.16 32.20
C ASP A 1009 46.83 -20.17 31.65
N GLY A 1010 47.19 -20.32 30.37
CA GLY A 1010 48.14 -19.45 29.67
C GLY A 1010 47.69 -17.99 29.54
N TYR A 1011 46.43 -17.68 29.82
CA TYR A 1011 45.92 -16.31 29.83
C TYR A 1011 46.02 -15.63 31.20
N PHE A 1012 46.38 -16.34 32.28
CA PHE A 1012 46.44 -15.78 33.64
C PHE A 1012 47.25 -14.48 33.73
N ASN A 1013 48.32 -14.40 32.95
CA ASN A 1013 49.20 -13.27 32.87
C ASN A 1013 48.62 -12.09 32.03
N GLY A 1014 48.15 -12.40 30.82
CA GLY A 1014 47.73 -11.38 29.86
C GLY A 1014 46.29 -10.91 30.05
N GLY A 1015 45.41 -11.81 30.49
CA GLY A 1015 43.97 -11.70 30.40
C GLY A 1015 43.47 -11.59 28.96
N ILE A 1016 42.45 -12.36 28.63
CA ILE A 1016 41.77 -12.26 27.34
C ILE A 1016 40.28 -12.00 27.54
N VAL A 1017 39.74 -11.06 26.78
CA VAL A 1017 38.29 -10.90 26.64
C VAL A 1017 37.88 -11.74 25.45
N GLU A 1018 37.11 -12.80 25.69
CA GLU A 1018 36.64 -13.68 24.62
C GLU A 1018 35.56 -12.98 23.79
N ALA A 1019 35.29 -13.49 22.59
CA ALA A 1019 34.27 -12.91 21.72
C ALA A 1019 32.90 -12.95 22.40
N GLY A 1020 32.28 -11.77 22.57
CA GLY A 1020 30.99 -11.60 23.25
C GLY A 1020 31.09 -11.29 24.74
N ASP A 1021 32.29 -11.25 25.33
CA ASP A 1021 32.50 -10.98 26.76
C ASP A 1021 32.85 -9.50 27.06
N GLY A 1022 32.64 -8.59 26.12
CA GLY A 1022 32.89 -7.15 26.30
C GLY A 1022 34.11 -6.61 25.55
N SER A 1023 34.85 -5.68 26.17
CA SER A 1023 35.87 -4.87 25.51
C SER A 1023 37.29 -5.09 26.04
N GLN A 1024 38.14 -5.69 25.19
CA GLN A 1024 39.58 -5.84 25.46
C GLN A 1024 40.29 -4.50 25.72
N ALA A 1025 39.78 -3.39 25.17
CA ALA A 1025 40.37 -2.06 25.35
C ALA A 1025 40.28 -1.57 26.82
N VAL A 1026 39.16 -1.88 27.49
CA VAL A 1026 38.95 -1.53 28.91
C VAL A 1026 39.98 -2.26 29.77
N TRP A 1027 40.17 -3.56 29.54
CA TRP A 1027 41.18 -4.36 30.23
C TRP A 1027 42.61 -3.86 29.96
N ASN A 1028 42.94 -3.54 28.70
CA ASN A 1028 44.25 -2.98 28.34
C ASN A 1028 44.54 -1.66 29.05
N ASN A 1029 43.54 -0.81 29.27
CA ASN A 1029 43.70 0.44 30.02
C ASN A 1029 44.10 0.18 31.48
N ILE A 1030 43.39 -0.73 32.17
CA ILE A 1030 43.71 -1.13 33.55
C ILE A 1030 45.14 -1.67 33.62
N ARG A 1031 45.53 -2.55 32.68
CA ARG A 1031 46.89 -3.09 32.60
C ARG A 1031 47.95 -2.01 32.40
N ASN A 1032 47.72 -1.06 31.51
CA ASN A 1032 48.66 0.02 31.24
C ASN A 1032 48.86 0.93 32.46
N ILE A 1033 47.79 1.21 33.22
CA ILE A 1033 47.86 2.00 34.46
C ILE A 1033 48.65 1.26 35.55
N ALA A 1034 48.40 -0.05 35.70
CA ALA A 1034 49.14 -0.91 36.61
C ALA A 1034 50.63 -0.97 36.24
N PHE A 1035 50.95 -1.20 34.96
CA PHE A 1035 52.32 -1.23 34.44
C PHE A 1035 53.05 0.11 34.63
N ALA A 1036 52.33 1.22 34.50
CA ALA A 1036 52.85 2.56 34.75
C ALA A 1036 52.97 2.92 36.25
N LYS A 1037 52.64 1.99 37.16
CA LYS A 1037 52.71 2.15 38.63
C LYS A 1037 51.86 3.31 39.18
N LYS A 1038 50.74 3.63 38.52
CA LYS A 1038 49.87 4.76 38.90
C LYS A 1038 48.77 4.32 39.86
N PHE A 1039 49.13 4.03 41.11
CA PHE A 1039 48.20 3.47 42.11
C PHE A 1039 46.92 4.31 42.33
N GLN A 1040 47.04 5.64 42.35
CA GLN A 1040 45.86 6.52 42.54
C GLN A 1040 44.89 6.50 41.36
N ASP A 1041 45.38 6.21 40.14
CA ASP A 1041 44.52 6.02 38.98
C ASP A 1041 43.96 4.60 38.93
N LEU A 1042 44.76 3.60 39.36
CA LEU A 1042 44.31 2.22 39.48
C LEU A 1042 43.09 2.09 40.40
N LYS A 1043 43.11 2.73 41.59
CA LYS A 1043 41.99 2.65 42.56
C LYS A 1043 40.66 3.23 42.05
N LYS A 1044 40.70 4.02 40.98
CA LYS A 1044 39.49 4.56 40.33
C LYS A 1044 38.80 3.49 39.50
N LEU A 1045 39.56 2.51 38.99
CA LEU A 1045 39.08 1.48 38.07
C LEU A 1045 39.02 0.09 38.70
N VAL A 1046 39.83 -0.18 39.72
CA VAL A 1046 39.94 -1.48 40.41
C VAL A 1046 39.47 -1.36 41.86
N ASP A 1047 38.68 -2.33 42.30
CA ASP A 1047 38.34 -2.50 43.70
C ASP A 1047 39.51 -3.16 44.44
N VAL A 1048 40.28 -2.33 45.18
CA VAL A 1048 41.50 -2.77 45.84
C VAL A 1048 41.22 -3.73 47.00
N ASP A 1049 40.11 -3.56 47.71
CA ASP A 1049 39.71 -4.47 48.79
C ASP A 1049 39.34 -5.85 48.22
N ASP A 1050 38.58 -5.86 47.13
CA ASP A 1050 38.23 -7.10 46.41
C ASP A 1050 39.49 -7.82 45.89
N LEU A 1051 40.46 -7.08 45.34
CA LEU A 1051 41.73 -7.61 44.86
C LEU A 1051 42.55 -8.24 46.00
N ILE A 1052 42.64 -7.60 47.17
CA ILE A 1052 43.31 -8.18 48.35
C ILE A 1052 42.62 -9.47 48.80
N LYS A 1053 41.28 -9.46 48.87
CA LYS A 1053 40.50 -10.66 49.23
C LYS A 1053 40.69 -11.78 48.20
N PHE A 1054 40.77 -11.46 46.91
CA PHE A 1054 41.10 -12.43 45.87
C PHE A 1054 42.49 -13.04 46.10
N GLN A 1055 43.51 -12.22 46.38
CA GLN A 1055 44.86 -12.70 46.66
C GLN A 1055 44.89 -13.65 47.86
N LEU A 1056 44.20 -13.29 48.95
CA LEU A 1056 44.08 -14.14 50.14
C LEU A 1056 43.40 -15.47 49.80
N ALA A 1057 42.25 -15.43 49.13
CA ALA A 1057 41.53 -16.65 48.74
C ALA A 1057 42.39 -17.52 47.82
N PHE A 1058 43.05 -16.92 46.82
CA PHE A 1058 43.90 -17.63 45.86
C PHE A 1058 45.10 -18.28 46.54
N MET A 1059 45.63 -17.64 47.58
CA MET A 1059 46.73 -18.15 48.40
C MET A 1059 46.32 -19.34 49.27
N PHE A 1060 45.16 -19.26 49.93
CA PHE A 1060 44.74 -20.27 50.92
C PHE A 1060 43.96 -21.46 50.32
N THR A 1061 43.36 -21.30 49.15
CA THR A 1061 42.64 -22.39 48.46
C THR A 1061 43.57 -23.30 47.65
N ASP A 1062 44.84 -22.91 47.47
CA ASP A 1062 45.83 -23.62 46.65
C ASP A 1062 45.27 -24.00 45.26
N THR A 1063 44.60 -23.04 44.63
CA THR A 1063 43.95 -23.22 43.32
C THR A 1063 44.94 -23.05 42.17
N GLU A 1064 44.61 -23.63 41.02
CA GLU A 1064 45.36 -23.47 39.77
C GLU A 1064 45.31 -22.02 39.26
N ASN A 1065 45.95 -21.72 38.13
CA ASN A 1065 45.91 -20.39 37.50
C ASN A 1065 44.54 -20.15 36.85
N GLU A 1066 43.50 -20.10 37.68
CA GLU A 1066 42.12 -20.05 37.25
C GLU A 1066 41.39 -18.91 37.95
N ALA A 1067 41.32 -17.79 37.25
CA ALA A 1067 40.63 -16.62 37.72
C ALA A 1067 39.79 -15.98 36.61
N VAL A 1068 38.89 -15.09 37.03
CA VAL A 1068 38.14 -14.20 36.15
C VAL A 1068 38.19 -12.81 36.75
N ALA A 1069 38.29 -11.79 35.90
CA ALA A 1069 38.00 -10.42 36.29
C ALA A 1069 36.74 -9.93 35.62
N ILE A 1070 35.90 -9.19 36.34
CA ILE A 1070 34.72 -8.52 35.78
C ILE A 1070 34.77 -7.04 36.07
N MET A 1071 34.27 -6.22 35.15
CA MET A 1071 34.23 -4.76 35.30
C MET A 1071 33.11 -4.13 34.49
N HIS A 1072 32.70 -2.93 34.87
CA HIS A 1072 31.90 -2.06 34.00
C HIS A 1072 32.83 -1.31 33.03
N ASN A 1073 32.38 -1.12 31.79
CA ASN A 1073 33.17 -0.60 30.67
C ASN A 1073 33.49 0.90 30.81
N THR A 1074 32.51 1.68 31.29
CA THR A 1074 32.59 3.15 31.34
C THR A 1074 32.32 3.79 32.70
N ASN A 1075 31.56 3.13 33.59
CA ASN A 1075 31.11 3.68 34.86
C ASN A 1075 31.63 2.88 36.07
N PRO A 1076 32.75 3.29 36.69
CA PRO A 1076 33.31 2.62 37.86
C PRO A 1076 32.46 2.77 39.13
N ASP A 1077 31.46 3.66 39.14
CA ASP A 1077 30.53 3.80 40.27
C ASP A 1077 29.46 2.68 40.26
N VAL A 1078 29.16 2.10 39.09
CA VAL A 1078 28.34 0.88 38.98
C VAL A 1078 29.16 -0.34 39.43
N MET A 1079 30.33 -0.55 38.81
CA MET A 1079 31.23 -1.63 39.21
C MET A 1079 32.68 -1.35 38.78
N LYS A 1080 33.56 -1.15 39.78
CA LYS A 1080 35.01 -1.27 39.60
C LYS A 1080 35.40 -2.72 39.29
N ALA A 1081 36.56 -2.91 38.66
CA ALA A 1081 37.09 -4.23 38.37
C ALA A 1081 37.27 -5.05 39.65
N LYS A 1082 36.70 -6.25 39.64
CA LYS A 1082 36.75 -7.26 40.70
C LYS A 1082 37.35 -8.56 40.16
N PHE A 1083 37.97 -9.34 41.03
CA PHE A 1083 38.70 -10.56 40.69
C PHE A 1083 38.16 -11.74 41.49
N MET A 1084 37.90 -12.85 40.81
CA MET A 1084 37.30 -14.05 41.39
C MET A 1084 38.16 -15.24 41.04
N ILE A 1085 38.30 -16.16 41.98
CA ILE A 1085 38.76 -17.51 41.64
C ILE A 1085 37.62 -18.18 40.88
N ASN A 1086 37.95 -18.83 39.77
CA ASN A 1086 37.01 -19.62 38.98
C ASN A 1086 37.60 -21.00 38.73
N ASP A 1087 36.77 -21.93 38.27
CA ASP A 1087 37.17 -23.24 37.74
C ASP A 1087 37.86 -24.21 38.70
N THR A 1088 37.91 -23.89 39.99
CA THR A 1088 38.43 -24.56 41.21
C THR A 1088 38.39 -26.09 41.41
N ASP A 1089 38.26 -26.93 40.39
CA ASP A 1089 38.36 -28.39 40.50
C ASP A 1089 39.78 -28.88 40.81
N GLY A 1090 40.80 -28.01 40.70
CA GLY A 1090 42.14 -28.19 41.24
C GLY A 1090 42.37 -27.67 42.67
N SER A 1091 41.41 -26.98 43.30
CA SER A 1091 41.59 -26.37 44.64
C SER A 1091 41.65 -27.40 45.79
N PHE A 1092 42.31 -27.02 46.89
CA PHE A 1092 42.45 -27.78 48.14
C PHE A 1092 43.19 -29.13 47.97
N PHE A 1093 44.12 -29.20 47.04
CA PHE A 1093 44.87 -30.42 46.73
C PHE A 1093 45.77 -30.86 47.91
N GLY A 1094 45.53 -32.04 48.48
CA GLY A 1094 46.19 -32.53 49.71
C GLY A 1094 45.22 -32.83 50.87
N GLY A 1095 43.95 -32.41 50.75
CA GLY A 1095 42.89 -32.65 51.73
C GLY A 1095 42.72 -31.52 52.76
N ILE A 1096 41.64 -31.56 53.54
CA ILE A 1096 41.32 -30.57 54.61
C ILE A 1096 42.10 -30.84 55.91
N THR A 1097 42.57 -32.07 56.11
CA THR A 1097 43.11 -32.56 57.41
C THR A 1097 44.62 -32.80 57.43
N TYR A 1098 45.31 -32.62 56.30
CA TYR A 1098 46.77 -32.75 56.20
C TYR A 1098 47.35 -31.45 55.65
N SER A 1099 48.50 -31.03 56.17
CA SER A 1099 49.29 -30.00 55.52
C SER A 1099 49.67 -30.48 54.11
N SER A 1100 49.57 -29.61 53.11
CA SER A 1100 49.97 -29.91 51.72
C SER A 1100 51.44 -30.34 51.59
N SER A 1101 52.24 -30.14 52.65
CA SER A 1101 53.61 -30.62 52.83
C SER A 1101 53.76 -32.14 52.99
N ASP A 1102 52.71 -32.85 53.43
CA ASP A 1102 52.86 -34.24 53.93
C ASP A 1102 52.32 -35.31 52.99
N VAL A 1103 51.73 -34.91 51.85
CA VAL A 1103 51.15 -35.82 50.85
C VAL A 1103 51.99 -35.84 49.58
N SER A 1104 52.58 -37.00 49.23
CA SER A 1104 53.29 -37.16 47.95
C SER A 1104 52.29 -37.13 46.79
N MET A 1105 52.61 -36.38 45.73
CA MET A 1105 51.74 -36.30 44.56
C MET A 1105 51.79 -37.61 43.76
N PRO A 1106 50.67 -38.06 43.17
CA PRO A 1106 50.71 -39.12 42.18
C PRO A 1106 51.55 -38.68 40.97
N ALA A 1107 52.34 -39.60 40.41
CA ALA A 1107 53.28 -39.33 39.31
C ALA A 1107 52.64 -38.97 37.95
N ARG A 1108 51.31 -38.81 37.88
CA ARG A 1108 50.61 -38.35 36.68
C ARG A 1108 50.35 -36.85 36.79
N GLY A 1109 50.84 -36.07 35.83
CA GLY A 1109 50.46 -34.67 35.67
C GLY A 1109 48.95 -34.53 35.45
N PHE A 1110 48.39 -33.40 35.86
CA PHE A 1110 47.01 -33.01 35.59
C PHE A 1110 46.74 -32.96 34.08
N ALA A 1111 45.51 -33.26 33.69
CA ALA A 1111 45.13 -33.32 32.29
C ALA A 1111 44.58 -31.93 31.90
N GLY A 1112 45.31 -31.20 31.06
CA GLY A 1112 44.95 -29.82 30.69
C GLY A 1112 46.14 -28.84 30.71
N GLY A 1113 47.28 -29.24 31.28
CA GLY A 1113 48.47 -28.39 31.31
C GLY A 1113 48.49 -27.34 32.43
N GLY A 1114 47.51 -27.36 33.33
CA GLY A 1114 47.55 -26.66 34.62
C GLY A 1114 48.78 -27.12 35.41
N GLY A 1115 49.78 -26.26 35.48
CA GLY A 1115 51.01 -26.54 36.21
C GLY A 1115 50.72 -26.77 37.69
N ASN A 1116 51.37 -27.78 38.27
CA ASN A 1116 51.33 -28.02 39.71
C ASN A 1116 52.15 -26.94 40.43
N TYR A 1117 51.50 -26.00 41.11
CA TYR A 1117 52.20 -24.92 41.83
C TYR A 1117 52.25 -25.12 43.35
N LYS A 1118 52.53 -26.36 43.81
CA LYS A 1118 52.96 -26.67 45.20
C LYS A 1118 54.12 -25.78 45.70
N PHE A 1119 54.78 -25.06 44.79
CA PHE A 1119 55.92 -24.18 45.03
C PHE A 1119 55.56 -22.71 45.28
N LYS A 1120 54.28 -22.30 45.32
CA LYS A 1120 53.91 -20.88 45.55
C LYS A 1120 54.61 -20.28 46.79
N TRP A 1121 54.96 -21.09 47.80
CA TRP A 1121 55.52 -20.61 49.08
C TRP A 1121 56.65 -21.45 49.70
N ILE A 1122 57.44 -22.22 48.94
CA ILE A 1122 58.71 -22.73 49.50
C ILE A 1122 59.61 -21.53 49.71
N TYR A 1123 60.05 -21.21 50.93
CA TYR A 1123 61.00 -20.11 51.19
C TYR A 1123 62.28 -20.31 50.36
N SER A 1124 62.36 -19.59 49.26
CA SER A 1124 63.46 -19.60 48.29
C SER A 1124 63.63 -18.18 47.77
N PRO A 1125 64.81 -17.83 47.21
CA PRO A 1125 65.01 -16.50 46.61
C PRO A 1125 64.00 -16.15 45.52
N TRP A 1126 63.32 -17.15 44.95
CA TRP A 1126 62.40 -17.07 43.81
C TRP A 1126 60.94 -16.87 44.24
N SER A 1127 60.55 -17.40 45.41
CA SER A 1127 59.19 -17.26 45.96
C SER A 1127 58.94 -15.93 46.67
N ILE A 1128 59.98 -15.13 46.92
CA ILE A 1128 59.88 -13.75 47.40
C ILE A 1128 59.34 -12.81 46.30
N ASN A 1129 59.41 -13.24 45.03
CA ASN A 1129 58.95 -12.47 43.88
C ASN A 1129 57.48 -12.71 43.49
N GLY A 1130 56.74 -13.49 44.29
CA GLY A 1130 55.33 -13.83 44.04
C GLY A 1130 55.14 -15.25 43.51
N PRO A 1131 53.87 -15.68 43.33
CA PRO A 1131 53.56 -17.04 42.91
C PRO A 1131 54.03 -17.31 41.47
N GLY A 1132 54.98 -18.24 41.25
CA GLY A 1132 55.23 -18.84 39.92
C GLY A 1132 56.67 -19.05 39.45
N GLU A 1133 57.73 -18.68 40.18
CA GLU A 1133 59.10 -18.90 39.69
C GLU A 1133 59.61 -20.33 39.97
N SER A 1134 59.35 -21.27 39.05
CA SER A 1134 60.08 -22.56 38.98
C SER A 1134 60.94 -22.63 37.71
N SER A 1135 62.18 -23.06 37.88
CA SER A 1135 63.27 -23.09 36.89
C SER A 1135 62.95 -23.87 35.60
N GLU A 1136 62.94 -23.19 34.46
CA GLU A 1136 63.79 -23.45 33.28
C GLU A 1136 63.38 -22.51 32.13
N THR A 1137 64.26 -21.56 31.80
CA THR A 1137 64.37 -20.81 30.54
C THR A 1137 63.10 -20.22 29.91
N SER A 1138 63.07 -18.88 29.88
CA SER A 1138 62.11 -17.95 29.26
C SER A 1138 60.91 -17.57 30.13
N TRP A 1139 60.47 -16.32 29.96
CA TRP A 1139 59.32 -15.65 30.59
C TRP A 1139 59.60 -14.80 31.85
N ASP A 1140 60.27 -13.67 31.62
CA ASP A 1140 59.74 -12.39 32.09
C ASP A 1140 58.25 -12.29 31.72
N GLN A 1141 57.49 -11.53 32.51
CA GLN A 1141 56.08 -11.14 32.33
C GLN A 1141 55.13 -11.92 33.23
N ILE A 1142 54.89 -11.35 34.42
CA ILE A 1142 53.51 -11.12 34.86
C ILE A 1142 53.28 -9.60 35.01
N PRO A 1143 52.84 -8.83 33.99
CA PRO A 1143 52.81 -7.37 34.09
C PRO A 1143 51.81 -6.82 35.13
N MET A 1144 50.85 -7.62 35.62
CA MET A 1144 49.94 -7.22 36.71
C MET A 1144 50.27 -7.81 38.08
N LEU A 1145 51.08 -8.87 38.17
CA LEU A 1145 51.33 -9.62 39.41
C LEU A 1145 52.83 -9.98 39.60
N GLN A 1146 53.74 -9.21 39.01
CA GLN A 1146 55.12 -9.14 39.50
C GLN A 1146 55.15 -8.57 40.93
N PRO A 1147 56.25 -8.74 41.70
CA PRO A 1147 56.29 -8.49 43.14
C PRO A 1147 56.08 -7.02 43.56
N GLU A 1148 55.74 -6.10 42.65
CA GLU A 1148 55.66 -4.68 42.94
C GLU A 1148 54.32 -4.22 43.53
N ILE A 1149 53.23 -5.00 43.38
CA ILE A 1149 52.04 -4.88 44.25
C ILE A 1149 52.29 -5.57 45.60
N TRP A 1150 53.08 -6.64 45.61
CA TRP A 1150 53.51 -7.33 46.85
C TRP A 1150 54.57 -6.53 47.63
N SER A 1151 55.26 -5.59 46.99
CA SER A 1151 56.32 -4.74 47.54
C SER A 1151 55.98 -3.26 47.56
N LEU A 1152 54.68 -2.90 47.61
CA LEU A 1152 54.29 -1.66 48.27
C LEU A 1152 54.70 -1.82 49.73
N LYS A 1153 55.97 -1.51 50.04
CA LYS A 1153 56.40 -1.25 51.41
C LYS A 1153 55.40 -0.24 51.97
N LEU A 1154 54.67 -0.67 53.00
CA LEU A 1154 54.12 0.23 54.00
C LEU A 1154 55.18 1.25 54.43
#